data_AF-A0A811QRN4-F1
#
_entry.id   AF-A0A811QRN4-F1
#
_cell.length_a   1.000
_cell.length_b   1.000
_cell.length_c   1.000
_cell.angle_alpha   90.00
_cell.angle_beta   90.00
_cell.angle_gamma   90.00
#
_symmetry.space_group_name_H-M   'P 1'
#
loop_
_entity.id
_entity.type
_entity.pdbx_description
1 polymer ?
#
loop_
_entity_poly.entity_id
_entity_poly.type
_entity_poly.pdbx_seq_one_letter_code
_entity_poly.pdbx_strand_id
1 'polypeptide(L)'
;MEMNLRAQSPLYSRGRQALVVRPAAAATGLTLSVIRCGRFTRGGLVRCMVSSSDYPKRNPRRTSTSKSKGVASGGYASRPTAESSTKKIDQSSNDEGDFSRTNGSLYGEATEQASTAEESSQVYLPGDISSSAERDEDGTEEESDQNKSSVLSSAPMDDDSIDRKLNEYRGKISALVSSKPEPSSLASVAGQSKSVGGVHGQEEPVTGSEDHDSSTVDAHIKGRPFAEAVVGYKDFTESAAGKATSENEEEPVVSLEDVVGLSKDAEEGLPVSEDDPEVLLRRLQELADENDSIGNNCFVFPEVVKADSMIDIYLNRSMSALASESNVFVKGAFNGWRWNAFTETMYKGELRGDWWCCKLYIPKQAYRLDFVFFNGDTVYENNNHNDFFLEIESDIDEHSFEDFLVEEKQKELERLAAEEAERKRQAEEERRRAEERAAMEADRAQAKSEVEMKKEKLRQMLSSASRYADNLWYIEPNTYRGGDRVRLYYHRSSRPLMHNTEIWMHGGYNNWIDGLSIAERLVKSHEKEGDWWYAEVTLPERALVLDWVFADGPPGNARNYDNNGRQDFHAIVPNNISISDDIFWVEEEHRIFARLQQERREREGAERIKAERSAKMKAEMKEKTMRAFLLSQKHIVYTEPLEVRAGTTVDVLYNPSNTVLNGKPEVWFRGSFNRWTHPSGPLPPQKMVKAENGSHLRTTVRVPLDAYMMDLVFSESEEGGIYDNRNGMDYHIPVSDSVAREPPMHIVHIAVEMAPIAKVGGLGDVVTSLSRAVQDLGHKVEVILPKYDCLNLSSVKDLYYQQSFTWGGTEIKVWFGKVEDLPVYFLEPQNGMFWVGCVYGRNDESRFGFFCHSALEFLLQKGSSPDIIHCHDWSSAPVAWLYKEQYALNGLGNGRVVFTIHNLEFGAHHIGKAMAHCDKATTVSDTYSKEVAGHGAIAPHYYKFYGIRNGIDPDIWDPYTDNFIPVHYTSENVVEGKSAAKKALQQMLGLQQIDTPVVGIITRLTVQKGIHLIKHAMYRALERNGQVVLLGSAPDPRIQGDFTNLASKLHGEYHGRVKLCLTYDEPLSHLIYAGADFILVPSIFEPCGLTQLIAMRYGSIPIVRKTGGLYDTVFDVDNDKDRAQAQGLEPNGFSFEGADSSGVDYALDRQV
;
A
#
# COMPACT_ATOMS: atom_id res chain seq x y z
N MET A 1 -20.57 45.47 -28.52
CA MET A 1 -21.50 45.88 -29.61
C MET A 1 -21.92 44.63 -30.38
N GLU A 2 -22.97 44.72 -31.19
CA GLU A 2 -23.74 43.58 -31.72
C GLU A 2 -23.24 43.02 -33.07
N MET A 3 -24.03 42.08 -33.63
CA MET A 3 -24.05 41.49 -34.98
C MET A 3 -23.20 40.21 -35.14
N ASN A 4 -23.71 38.97 -35.32
CA ASN A 4 -25.02 38.38 -35.77
C ASN A 4 -25.12 38.12 -37.29
N LEU A 5 -25.95 37.13 -37.68
CA LEU A 5 -26.20 36.50 -39.01
C LEU A 5 -25.19 35.36 -39.36
N ARG A 6 -25.61 34.09 -39.58
CA ARG A 6 -26.45 33.45 -40.62
C ARG A 6 -25.73 33.26 -41.98
N ALA A 7 -25.91 32.17 -42.75
CA ALA A 7 -26.50 30.83 -42.54
C ALA A 7 -26.32 29.99 -43.84
N GLN A 8 -26.48 28.65 -43.80
CA GLN A 8 -27.21 27.86 -44.82
C GLN A 8 -27.30 26.35 -44.50
N SER A 9 -28.16 25.62 -45.22
CA SER A 9 -28.44 24.17 -45.10
C SER A 9 -28.32 23.51 -46.49
N PRO A 10 -28.38 22.16 -46.59
CA PRO A 10 -29.68 21.55 -46.98
C PRO A 10 -29.98 20.19 -46.30
N LEU A 11 -31.16 19.63 -46.60
CA LEU A 11 -31.70 18.38 -46.05
C LEU A 11 -31.52 17.19 -47.01
N TYR A 12 -31.64 15.94 -46.53
CA TYR A 12 -32.75 15.02 -46.87
C TYR A 12 -32.83 13.85 -45.85
N SER A 13 -33.72 12.85 -46.04
CA SER A 13 -34.46 12.27 -44.89
C SER A 13 -34.86 10.77 -44.93
N ARG A 14 -35.35 10.29 -43.76
CA ARG A 14 -36.04 9.00 -43.40
C ARG A 14 -35.12 7.89 -42.84
N GLY A 15 -35.50 7.13 -41.80
CA GLY A 15 -36.69 7.25 -40.90
C GLY A 15 -36.98 5.98 -40.07
N ARG A 16 -37.95 6.06 -39.14
CA ARG A 16 -38.40 5.04 -38.12
C ARG A 16 -37.43 4.83 -36.93
N GLN A 17 -37.86 4.47 -35.73
CA GLN A 17 -39.20 4.54 -35.08
C GLN A 17 -38.99 4.66 -33.56
N ALA A 18 -39.96 5.23 -32.82
CA ALA A 18 -39.91 5.35 -31.36
C ALA A 18 -41.22 4.86 -30.73
N LEU A 19 -41.12 4.31 -29.51
CA LEU A 19 -42.26 4.01 -28.65
C LEU A 19 -42.01 4.60 -27.26
N VAL A 20 -43.00 5.30 -26.71
CA VAL A 20 -42.92 5.95 -25.39
C VAL A 20 -44.18 5.63 -24.61
N VAL A 21 -44.03 5.23 -23.35
CA VAL A 21 -45.15 5.10 -22.40
C VAL A 21 -44.76 5.80 -21.10
N ARG A 22 -45.62 6.73 -20.65
CA ARG A 22 -45.60 7.31 -19.31
C ARG A 22 -46.78 6.75 -18.51
N PRO A 23 -46.64 6.44 -17.22
CA PRO A 23 -47.79 6.32 -16.32
C PRO A 23 -48.33 7.72 -15.97
N ALA A 24 -49.61 7.78 -15.59
CA ALA A 24 -50.27 8.99 -15.10
C ALA A 24 -51.07 8.66 -13.81
N ALA A 25 -51.36 9.68 -13.00
CA ALA A 25 -52.07 9.52 -11.73
C ALA A 25 -53.50 10.08 -11.79
N ALA A 26 -54.45 9.34 -11.21
CA ALA A 26 -55.78 9.79 -10.84
C ALA A 26 -56.30 8.92 -9.67
N ALA A 27 -57.22 9.44 -8.86
CA ALA A 27 -57.67 8.80 -7.62
C ALA A 27 -59.17 8.46 -7.64
N THR A 28 -59.55 7.43 -6.87
CA THR A 28 -60.78 7.30 -6.05
C THR A 28 -60.84 5.88 -5.47
N GLY A 29 -61.68 5.64 -4.45
CA GLY A 29 -61.90 4.29 -3.90
C GLY A 29 -63.10 4.30 -2.94
N LEU A 30 -63.57 3.14 -2.46
CA LEU A 30 -64.52 3.02 -1.33
C LEU A 30 -64.66 1.56 -0.81
N THR A 31 -64.59 1.41 0.51
CA THR A 31 -65.29 0.42 1.39
C THR A 31 -65.15 -1.12 1.27
N LEU A 32 -64.71 -1.68 2.42
CA LEU A 32 -65.34 -2.76 3.24
C LEU A 32 -65.04 -4.28 3.04
N SER A 33 -64.25 -4.79 4.00
CA SER A 33 -64.61 -5.85 4.99
C SER A 33 -64.10 -7.31 4.83
N VAL A 34 -64.26 -8.07 5.93
CA VAL A 34 -64.01 -9.52 6.15
C VAL A 34 -62.58 -10.02 6.47
N ILE A 35 -62.24 -9.94 7.76
CA ILE A 35 -61.86 -11.05 8.68
C ILE A 35 -61.00 -12.24 8.16
N ARG A 36 -59.88 -12.46 8.88
CA ARG A 36 -59.13 -13.71 9.15
C ARG A 36 -59.58 -15.02 8.45
N CYS A 37 -58.62 -15.67 7.76
CA CYS A 37 -58.04 -16.92 8.27
C CYS A 37 -56.58 -17.08 7.77
N GLY A 38 -55.79 -17.97 8.37
CA GLY A 38 -54.34 -18.06 8.14
C GLY A 38 -53.87 -19.36 7.46
N ARG A 39 -52.65 -19.32 6.90
CA ARG A 39 -51.85 -20.49 6.50
C ARG A 39 -50.39 -20.22 6.89
N PHE A 40 -49.88 -21.01 7.84
CA PHE A 40 -49.03 -22.20 7.63
C PHE A 40 -47.54 -21.86 7.49
N THR A 41 -46.88 -21.81 8.64
CA THR A 41 -45.42 -21.88 8.77
C THR A 41 -44.93 -23.30 8.41
N ARG A 42 -43.92 -23.40 7.53
CA ARG A 42 -43.06 -24.58 7.44
C ARG A 42 -41.63 -24.10 7.70
N GLY A 43 -41.04 -24.52 8.81
CA GLY A 43 -39.71 -24.08 9.23
C GLY A 43 -38.63 -25.09 8.83
N GLY A 44 -37.49 -24.60 8.36
CA GLY A 44 -36.22 -25.31 8.39
C GLY A 44 -35.25 -24.52 9.26
N LEU A 45 -34.68 -25.14 10.30
CA LEU A 45 -33.69 -24.49 11.15
C LEU A 45 -32.29 -24.63 10.52
N VAL A 46 -31.78 -23.54 9.93
CA VAL A 46 -30.33 -23.39 9.75
C VAL A 46 -29.76 -22.95 11.11
N ARG A 47 -29.28 -23.92 11.89
CA ARG A 47 -28.76 -23.69 13.25
C ARG A 47 -27.30 -23.23 13.18
N CYS A 48 -27.09 -21.95 12.86
CA CYS A 48 -25.76 -21.35 12.87
C CYS A 48 -25.15 -21.41 14.28
N MET A 49 -24.18 -22.30 14.50
CA MET A 49 -23.49 -22.46 15.78
C MET A 49 -22.29 -21.51 15.85
N VAL A 50 -22.54 -20.29 16.34
CA VAL A 50 -21.47 -19.35 16.68
C VAL A 50 -20.71 -19.89 17.89
N SER A 51 -19.52 -20.46 17.65
CA SER A 51 -18.62 -20.95 18.69
C SER A 51 -17.85 -19.81 19.36
N SER A 52 -18.58 -18.89 20.01
CA SER A 52 -17.99 -17.91 20.92
C SER A 52 -17.88 -18.52 22.32
N SER A 53 -16.71 -18.47 22.94
CA SER A 53 -16.51 -18.93 24.32
C SER A 53 -17.43 -18.18 25.30
N ASP A 54 -18.26 -18.93 26.02
CA ASP A 54 -19.34 -18.39 26.84
C ASP A 54 -18.82 -17.56 28.04
N TYR A 55 -19.13 -16.26 28.05
CA TYR A 55 -18.93 -15.40 29.22
C TYR A 55 -20.18 -15.37 30.12
N PRO A 56 -20.11 -15.88 31.37
CA PRO A 56 -21.27 -15.98 32.25
C PRO A 56 -21.70 -14.61 32.82
N LYS A 57 -22.67 -13.96 32.16
CA LYS A 57 -23.30 -12.72 32.64
C LYS A 57 -24.05 -12.93 33.97
N ARG A 58 -23.44 -12.55 35.10
CA ARG A 58 -24.11 -12.44 36.41
C ARG A 58 -24.13 -11.00 36.93
N ASN A 59 -25.30 -10.37 36.89
CA ASN A 59 -25.57 -9.12 37.62
C ASN A 59 -25.75 -9.41 39.13
N PRO A 60 -25.03 -8.72 40.04
CA PRO A 60 -25.40 -8.65 41.44
C PRO A 60 -26.44 -7.53 41.66
N ARG A 61 -27.55 -7.83 42.35
CA ARG A 61 -28.45 -6.80 42.89
C ARG A 61 -27.87 -6.19 44.17
N ARG A 62 -28.27 -4.95 44.49
CA ARG A 62 -28.06 -4.30 45.80
C ARG A 62 -28.55 -5.19 46.96
N THR A 63 -27.74 -5.37 48.00
CA THR A 63 -28.21 -5.60 49.39
C THR A 63 -27.22 -5.06 50.43
N SER A 64 -27.74 -4.19 51.30
CA SER A 64 -27.38 -3.90 52.70
C SER A 64 -26.02 -4.34 53.28
N THR A 65 -25.31 -3.38 53.87
CA THR A 65 -24.32 -3.59 54.94
C THR A 65 -24.95 -4.04 56.26
N SER A 66 -24.33 -4.98 56.98
CA SER A 66 -24.44 -5.10 58.44
C SER A 66 -23.15 -5.70 59.03
N LYS A 67 -22.94 -5.55 60.35
CA LYS A 67 -21.70 -5.94 61.06
C LYS A 67 -22.00 -7.04 62.08
N SER A 68 -21.02 -7.90 62.35
CA SER A 68 -20.81 -8.51 63.68
C SER A 68 -19.33 -8.86 63.92
N LYS A 69 -18.96 -9.13 65.18
CA LYS A 69 -17.60 -9.46 65.66
C LYS A 69 -17.64 -10.71 66.54
N GLY A 70 -16.55 -11.49 66.59
CA GLY A 70 -16.30 -12.60 67.54
C GLY A 70 -15.27 -13.58 66.95
N VAL A 71 -14.08 -13.91 67.50
CA VAL A 71 -13.55 -13.97 68.89
C VAL A 71 -14.15 -15.17 69.66
N ALA A 72 -13.40 -16.11 70.28
CA ALA A 72 -12.10 -15.99 70.96
C ALA A 72 -11.22 -17.29 71.04
N SER A 73 -10.13 -17.19 71.83
CA SER A 73 -9.26 -18.25 72.43
C SER A 73 -8.17 -18.88 71.55
N GLY A 74 -6.94 -19.12 72.02
CA GLY A 74 -6.25 -18.76 73.29
C GLY A 74 -4.77 -19.23 73.26
N GLY A 75 -3.83 -18.81 74.11
CA GLY A 75 -3.87 -17.88 75.25
C GLY A 75 -2.50 -17.77 75.99
N TYR A 76 -2.53 -17.28 77.24
CA TYR A 76 -1.41 -17.14 78.22
C TYR A 76 -0.30 -16.10 77.98
N ALA A 77 0.30 -15.65 79.09
CA ALA A 77 1.23 -14.51 79.18
C ALA A 77 2.07 -14.54 80.47
N SER A 78 3.26 -13.91 80.48
CA SER A 78 3.88 -13.30 81.68
C SER A 78 5.15 -12.46 81.39
N ARG A 79 5.50 -11.62 82.39
CA ARG A 79 6.69 -10.77 82.60
C ARG A 79 8.04 -11.56 82.67
N PRO A 80 9.26 -10.93 82.65
CA PRO A 80 9.62 -9.65 83.28
C PRO A 80 10.62 -8.70 82.55
N THR A 81 11.11 -7.71 83.32
CA THR A 81 11.93 -6.50 83.02
C THR A 81 13.47 -6.77 83.04
N ALA A 82 14.43 -5.85 82.84
CA ALA A 82 14.46 -4.37 82.89
C ALA A 82 15.69 -3.72 82.18
N GLU A 83 15.66 -2.37 82.00
CA GLU A 83 16.79 -1.40 81.98
C GLU A 83 17.93 -1.45 80.91
N SER A 84 18.67 -0.36 80.56
CA SER A 84 18.39 1.10 80.52
C SER A 84 19.52 1.93 79.81
N SER A 85 19.26 3.22 79.53
CA SER A 85 20.21 4.38 79.62
C SER A 85 21.12 4.87 78.46
N THR A 86 20.73 6.02 77.86
CA THR A 86 21.54 7.20 77.37
C THR A 86 22.65 7.01 76.30
N LYS A 87 23.18 8.03 75.58
CA LYS A 87 23.05 9.52 75.53
C LYS A 87 22.74 9.97 74.06
N LYS A 88 22.17 11.13 73.71
CA LYS A 88 22.24 12.55 74.14
C LYS A 88 23.46 13.34 73.65
N ILE A 89 23.22 14.32 72.76
CA ILE A 89 23.92 15.61 72.68
C ILE A 89 22.83 16.68 72.56
N ASP A 90 22.89 17.73 73.39
CA ASP A 90 22.09 18.97 73.28
C ASP A 90 23.03 20.17 73.11
N GLN A 91 22.51 21.28 72.56
CA GLN A 91 22.86 22.71 72.76
C GLN A 91 22.39 23.51 71.52
N SER A 92 21.99 24.79 71.57
CA SER A 92 21.65 25.74 72.66
C SER A 92 20.99 26.97 71.98
N SER A 93 19.72 27.32 72.23
CA SER A 93 19.16 28.16 73.32
C SER A 93 19.15 29.68 73.03
N ASN A 94 18.24 30.41 73.72
CA ASN A 94 18.11 31.89 73.82
C ASN A 94 17.57 32.66 72.58
N ASP A 95 16.79 33.76 72.72
CA ASP A 95 15.83 34.17 73.78
C ASP A 95 14.97 35.38 73.34
N GLU A 96 13.78 35.55 73.95
CA GLU A 96 12.87 36.75 73.98
C GLU A 96 12.51 37.45 72.63
N GLY A 97 11.45 38.25 72.42
CA GLY A 97 10.25 38.74 73.16
C GLY A 97 9.47 39.70 72.20
N ASP A 98 8.25 40.21 72.42
CA ASP A 98 7.28 40.10 73.52
C ASP A 98 5.86 40.62 73.08
N PHE A 99 4.83 40.38 73.93
CA PHE A 99 3.53 41.06 74.11
C PHE A 99 2.33 41.03 73.11
N SER A 100 1.29 40.30 73.55
CA SER A 100 -0.12 40.78 73.76
C SER A 100 -1.14 40.77 72.57
N ARG A 101 -2.48 40.57 72.74
CA ARG A 101 -3.31 40.20 73.91
C ARG A 101 -4.73 39.65 73.57
N THR A 102 -5.16 38.57 74.27
CA THR A 102 -6.53 38.22 74.78
C THR A 102 -7.78 37.97 73.89
N ASN A 103 -8.33 36.74 74.06
CA ASN A 103 -9.74 36.34 74.38
C ASN A 103 -10.89 36.28 73.32
N GLY A 104 -11.74 35.23 73.39
CA GLY A 104 -13.21 35.51 73.23
C GLY A 104 -14.36 34.48 73.17
N SER A 105 -14.23 33.14 73.13
CA SER A 105 -15.35 32.16 73.42
C SER A 105 -16.54 31.95 72.42
N LEU A 106 -17.31 30.86 72.68
CA LEU A 106 -18.68 30.43 72.26
C LEU A 106 -18.95 29.64 70.94
N TYR A 107 -19.44 28.40 71.13
CA TYR A 107 -20.53 27.62 70.47
C TYR A 107 -20.92 27.77 68.98
N GLY A 108 -21.28 26.63 68.35
CA GLY A 108 -22.34 26.58 67.32
C GLY A 108 -22.32 25.40 66.32
N GLU A 109 -23.10 24.34 66.58
CA GLU A 109 -23.58 23.40 65.53
C GLU A 109 -24.99 23.79 65.09
N ALA A 110 -25.38 23.51 63.83
CA ALA A 110 -26.77 23.36 63.42
C ALA A 110 -26.89 22.51 62.14
N THR A 111 -28.00 21.78 62.01
CA THR A 111 -28.39 20.98 60.84
C THR A 111 -29.84 21.34 60.44
N GLU A 112 -30.40 20.65 59.44
CA GLU A 112 -31.81 20.75 59.00
C GLU A 112 -32.16 22.06 58.26
N GLN A 113 -33.22 22.20 57.46
CA GLN A 113 -33.95 21.41 56.44
C GLN A 113 -35.21 22.25 56.11
N ALA A 114 -35.91 21.96 55.00
CA ALA A 114 -37.18 22.60 54.57
C ALA A 114 -37.08 24.11 54.16
N SER A 115 -37.92 24.65 53.26
CA SER A 115 -38.76 24.01 52.21
C SER A 115 -39.24 25.05 51.17
N THR A 116 -39.59 24.57 49.97
CA THR A 116 -40.63 25.09 49.04
C THR A 116 -40.69 26.59 48.70
N ALA A 117 -40.45 26.91 47.43
CA ALA A 117 -41.28 27.83 46.65
C ALA A 117 -41.38 27.30 45.21
N GLU A 118 -42.59 27.32 44.63
CA GLU A 118 -42.87 26.93 43.24
C GLU A 118 -43.07 28.16 42.34
N GLU A 119 -43.51 27.91 41.10
CA GLU A 119 -44.00 28.83 40.05
C GLU A 119 -42.97 29.41 39.06
N SER A 120 -43.29 29.52 37.76
CA SER A 120 -44.27 28.76 36.94
C SER A 120 -43.90 28.86 35.44
N SER A 121 -44.68 28.26 34.53
CA SER A 121 -44.29 27.98 33.14
C SER A 121 -44.96 28.87 32.07
N GLN A 122 -44.21 29.21 31.01
CA GLN A 122 -44.68 29.64 29.67
C GLN A 122 -45.39 31.04 29.66
N VAL A 123 -45.65 31.76 28.55
CA VAL A 123 -46.18 31.42 27.20
C VAL A 123 -45.76 32.46 26.12
N TYR A 124 -45.49 32.00 24.89
CA TYR A 124 -45.54 32.61 23.52
C TYR A 124 -45.53 34.16 23.27
N LEU A 125 -44.60 34.59 22.38
CA LEU A 125 -44.76 35.23 21.02
C LEU A 125 -45.95 36.17 20.66
N PRO A 126 -45.90 37.01 19.57
CA PRO A 126 -44.81 37.38 18.63
C PRO A 126 -44.73 38.91 18.30
N GLY A 127 -43.89 39.34 17.31
CA GLY A 127 -44.08 40.63 16.59
C GLY A 127 -42.84 41.18 15.83
N ASP A 128 -42.95 41.40 14.52
CA ASP A 128 -41.93 41.97 13.61
C ASP A 128 -42.04 43.51 13.40
N ILE A 129 -41.01 44.15 12.83
CA ILE A 129 -41.03 44.95 11.55
C ILE A 129 -39.67 45.66 11.27
N SER A 130 -39.42 46.00 9.99
CA SER A 130 -38.12 46.34 9.38
C SER A 130 -37.86 47.81 9.00
N SER A 131 -36.58 48.16 8.75
CA SER A 131 -36.05 49.19 7.79
C SER A 131 -34.50 49.08 7.79
N SER A 132 -33.70 49.01 6.71
CA SER A 132 -33.53 49.82 5.46
C SER A 132 -32.77 51.16 5.71
N ALA A 133 -31.74 51.60 4.97
CA ALA A 133 -31.00 51.04 3.81
C ALA A 133 -29.67 51.82 3.51
N GLU A 134 -28.91 51.38 2.50
CA GLU A 134 -27.93 52.13 1.64
C GLU A 134 -26.61 52.70 2.28
N ARG A 135 -25.41 52.43 1.70
CA ARG A 135 -24.56 53.24 0.76
C ARG A 135 -23.72 54.36 1.45
N ASP A 136 -22.58 54.89 0.96
CA ASP A 136 -21.87 54.88 -0.35
C ASP A 136 -20.31 54.91 -0.19
N GLU A 137 -19.61 54.83 -1.33
CA GLU A 137 -18.32 55.45 -1.81
C GLU A 137 -17.66 56.61 -1.00
N ASP A 138 -16.39 57.05 -1.16
CA ASP A 138 -15.13 56.61 -1.84
C ASP A 138 -13.96 57.58 -1.42
N GLY A 139 -12.71 57.35 -1.85
CA GLY A 139 -11.54 58.27 -1.76
C GLY A 139 -10.54 57.93 -0.62
N THR A 140 -9.24 57.67 -0.81
CA THR A 140 -8.11 58.35 -1.52
C THR A 140 -7.60 59.65 -0.88
N GLU A 141 -6.37 59.64 -0.34
CA GLU A 141 -5.26 60.52 -0.78
C GLU A 141 -3.91 60.12 -0.14
N GLU A 142 -2.82 60.59 -0.73
CA GLU A 142 -1.41 60.45 -0.29
C GLU A 142 -1.03 61.69 0.58
N GLU A 143 0.19 62.04 1.01
CA GLU A 143 1.58 61.61 0.76
C GLU A 143 2.51 62.12 1.90
N SER A 144 3.79 61.68 1.90
CA SER A 144 4.99 62.41 2.37
C SER A 144 5.40 62.47 3.87
N ASP A 145 6.60 61.91 4.13
CA ASP A 145 7.76 62.43 4.88
C ASP A 145 7.64 63.20 6.23
N GLN A 146 8.40 62.74 7.24
CA GLN A 146 9.81 63.20 7.40
C GLN A 146 10.64 62.38 8.42
N ASN A 147 11.96 62.35 8.18
CA ASN A 147 12.97 61.67 8.98
C ASN A 147 13.24 62.31 10.36
N LYS A 148 13.48 61.48 11.38
CA LYS A 148 14.63 61.66 12.30
C LYS A 148 14.95 60.43 13.16
N SER A 149 16.25 60.20 13.34
CA SER A 149 16.83 59.09 14.09
C SER A 149 16.99 59.38 15.59
N SER A 150 16.74 58.39 16.44
CA SER A 150 17.38 58.28 17.75
C SER A 150 17.72 56.82 18.05
N VAL A 151 18.92 56.58 18.60
CA VAL A 151 19.37 55.24 19.00
C VAL A 151 18.80 54.89 20.37
N LEU A 152 18.20 53.71 20.49
CA LEU A 152 17.92 53.07 21.77
C LEU A 152 18.44 51.63 21.74
N SER A 153 19.14 51.25 22.80
CA SER A 153 19.80 49.95 22.94
C SER A 153 18.79 48.83 23.23
N SER A 154 18.80 47.78 22.40
CA SER A 154 18.08 46.54 22.69
C SER A 154 18.74 45.78 23.84
N ALA A 155 18.07 45.68 24.99
CA ALA A 155 18.47 44.77 26.06
C ALA A 155 18.04 43.33 25.73
N PRO A 156 18.85 42.30 26.03
CA PRO A 156 18.48 40.90 25.84
C PRO A 156 17.70 40.33 27.03
N MET A 157 16.47 39.86 26.79
CA MET A 157 15.55 39.15 27.69
C MET A 157 14.62 38.28 26.79
N ASP A 158 14.14 37.08 27.11
CA ASP A 158 14.29 36.19 28.27
C ASP A 158 14.27 34.72 27.79
N ASP A 159 15.23 33.89 28.20
CA ASP A 159 15.20 32.43 27.95
C ASP A 159 14.07 31.73 28.74
N ASP A 160 13.69 32.29 29.90
CA ASP A 160 12.65 31.81 30.82
C ASP A 160 11.30 31.48 30.15
N SER A 161 10.98 32.11 29.01
CA SER A 161 9.75 31.85 28.25
C SER A 161 9.79 30.49 27.53
N ILE A 162 10.95 30.12 26.99
CA ILE A 162 11.19 28.82 26.36
C ILE A 162 11.38 27.77 27.46
N ASP A 163 12.15 28.09 28.50
CA ASP A 163 12.44 27.12 29.56
C ASP A 163 11.21 26.83 30.45
N ARG A 164 10.26 27.77 30.63
CA ARG A 164 8.94 27.48 31.23
C ARG A 164 8.16 26.44 30.42
N LYS A 165 8.12 26.54 29.09
CA LYS A 165 7.47 25.54 28.24
C LYS A 165 8.22 24.20 28.28
N LEU A 166 9.55 24.21 28.22
CA LEU A 166 10.36 22.99 28.37
C LEU A 166 10.13 22.32 29.73
N ASN A 167 9.97 23.09 30.81
CA ASN A 167 9.68 22.55 32.13
C ASN A 167 8.22 22.04 32.26
N GLU A 168 7.26 22.64 31.57
CA GLU A 168 5.90 22.08 31.41
C GLU A 168 5.92 20.73 30.65
N TYR A 169 6.68 20.65 29.55
CA TYR A 169 6.89 19.41 28.81
C TYR A 169 7.67 18.35 29.62
N ARG A 170 8.71 18.74 30.38
CA ARG A 170 9.42 17.85 31.32
C ARG A 170 8.46 17.31 32.38
N GLY A 171 7.52 18.11 32.88
CA GLY A 171 6.47 17.66 33.80
C GLY A 171 5.59 16.56 33.18
N LYS A 172 5.18 16.73 31.92
CA LYS A 172 4.41 15.72 31.16
C LYS A 172 5.24 14.46 30.88
N ILE A 173 6.51 14.60 30.53
CA ILE A 173 7.43 13.48 30.29
C ILE A 173 7.71 12.69 31.57
N SER A 174 7.89 13.34 32.74
CA SER A 174 8.05 12.65 34.02
C SER A 174 6.82 11.80 34.39
N ALA A 175 5.62 12.19 33.96
CA ALA A 175 4.41 11.38 34.14
C ALA A 175 4.36 10.13 33.23
N LEU A 176 5.07 10.15 32.09
CA LEU A 176 5.21 8.99 31.18
C LEU A 176 6.34 8.04 31.61
N VAL A 177 7.43 8.55 32.18
CA VAL A 177 8.64 7.76 32.51
C VAL A 177 8.53 7.01 33.85
N SER A 178 7.64 7.43 34.76
CA SER A 178 7.61 6.96 36.16
C SER A 178 6.89 5.62 36.39
N SER A 179 7.17 4.58 35.58
CA SER A 179 6.60 3.23 35.79
C SER A 179 7.46 2.07 35.25
N LYS A 180 8.60 1.77 35.91
CA LYS A 180 9.31 0.49 35.76
C LYS A 180 9.16 -0.36 37.04
N PRO A 181 8.92 -1.68 36.93
CA PRO A 181 8.97 -2.58 38.08
C PRO A 181 10.42 -2.89 38.49
N GLU A 182 10.66 -3.12 39.79
CA GLU A 182 11.97 -3.54 40.29
C GLU A 182 12.26 -5.02 40.00
N PRO A 183 13.52 -5.40 39.68
CA PRO A 183 13.93 -6.80 39.61
C PRO A 183 14.14 -7.37 41.03
N SER A 184 13.58 -8.56 41.28
CA SER A 184 13.80 -9.31 42.52
C SER A 184 15.23 -9.88 42.61
N SER A 185 15.67 -10.19 43.83
CA SER A 185 17.08 -10.44 44.18
C SER A 185 17.35 -11.86 44.70
N LEU A 186 18.63 -12.12 45.03
CA LEU A 186 19.26 -13.37 45.51
C LEU A 186 19.68 -14.35 44.39
N ALA A 187 20.79 -15.10 44.52
CA ALA A 187 21.71 -15.27 45.65
C ALA A 187 23.19 -15.19 45.25
N SER A 188 24.08 -15.06 46.24
CA SER A 188 25.52 -14.85 46.07
C SER A 188 26.38 -16.09 46.38
N VAL A 189 27.56 -16.15 45.77
CA VAL A 189 28.72 -16.93 46.26
C VAL A 189 29.96 -16.03 46.21
N ALA A 190 30.77 -16.02 47.27
CA ALA A 190 31.96 -15.17 47.40
C ALA A 190 33.27 -15.94 47.15
N GLY A 191 34.29 -15.28 46.58
CA GLY A 191 35.44 -15.98 45.95
C GLY A 191 36.86 -15.43 46.16
N GLN A 192 37.07 -14.50 47.10
CA GLN A 192 38.39 -14.00 47.55
C GLN A 192 39.30 -13.27 46.53
N SER A 193 40.31 -12.59 47.07
CA SER A 193 41.21 -11.64 46.40
C SER A 193 42.64 -12.15 46.31
N LYS A 194 43.40 -11.60 45.35
CA LYS A 194 44.80 -11.13 45.59
C LYS A 194 45.30 -10.23 44.46
N SER A 195 46.44 -9.57 44.71
CA SER A 195 47.03 -8.51 43.89
C SER A 195 48.57 -8.56 43.94
N VAL A 196 49.21 -7.74 43.09
CA VAL A 196 50.67 -7.42 43.03
C VAL A 196 51.58 -8.48 42.39
N GLY A 197 52.48 -8.03 41.50
CA GLY A 197 53.69 -8.76 41.08
C GLY A 197 54.02 -8.64 39.58
N GLY A 198 54.65 -7.55 39.13
CA GLY A 198 54.93 -7.31 37.69
C GLY A 198 56.41 -7.34 37.27
N VAL A 199 56.66 -6.77 36.07
CA VAL A 199 57.95 -6.35 35.46
C VAL A 199 58.64 -7.31 34.47
N HIS A 200 58.68 -6.83 33.21
CA HIS A 200 59.60 -7.12 32.07
C HIS A 200 59.81 -8.55 31.52
N GLY A 201 59.65 -8.66 30.20
CA GLY A 201 60.17 -9.70 29.30
C GLY A 201 59.92 -9.26 27.85
N GLN A 202 60.89 -9.40 26.96
CA GLN A 202 60.85 -8.87 25.58
C GLN A 202 59.97 -9.71 24.64
N GLU A 203 59.40 -9.09 23.60
CA GLU A 203 58.70 -9.75 22.48
C GLU A 203 59.69 -10.12 21.34
N GLU A 204 59.16 -10.82 20.30
CA GLU A 204 59.82 -11.23 19.03
C GLU A 204 60.85 -12.38 19.12
N PRO A 205 61.05 -13.20 18.05
CA PRO A 205 60.01 -13.92 17.29
C PRO A 205 60.41 -15.38 16.92
N VAL A 206 59.42 -16.27 16.76
CA VAL A 206 59.59 -17.67 16.25
C VAL A 206 58.35 -18.01 15.41
N THR A 207 58.35 -17.92 14.07
CA THR A 207 58.98 -18.78 13.04
C THR A 207 58.41 -20.20 12.93
N GLY A 208 58.15 -20.61 11.69
CA GLY A 208 57.61 -21.92 11.30
C GLY A 208 57.46 -21.97 9.79
N SER A 209 58.45 -22.52 9.11
CA SER A 209 58.57 -22.57 7.65
C SER A 209 59.24 -23.87 7.22
N GLU A 210 59.01 -24.24 5.95
CA GLU A 210 59.61 -25.40 5.26
C GLU A 210 59.07 -26.76 5.78
N ASP A 211 59.03 -27.83 4.98
CA ASP A 211 59.85 -28.07 3.79
C ASP A 211 59.20 -28.95 2.68
N HIS A 212 59.86 -28.94 1.52
CA HIS A 212 59.92 -29.92 0.43
C HIS A 212 58.95 -29.89 -0.75
N ASP A 213 59.49 -30.43 -1.85
CA ASP A 213 59.25 -30.05 -3.25
C ASP A 213 59.24 -31.31 -4.16
N SER A 214 58.56 -31.24 -5.31
CA SER A 214 58.88 -32.08 -6.48
C SER A 214 58.19 -31.58 -7.76
N SER A 215 59.00 -31.02 -8.67
CA SER A 215 58.66 -30.87 -10.11
C SER A 215 58.71 -32.24 -10.84
N THR A 216 58.39 -32.42 -12.12
CA THR A 216 58.15 -31.55 -13.30
C THR A 216 57.07 -32.24 -14.21
N VAL A 217 56.64 -31.85 -15.42
CA VAL A 217 57.27 -31.21 -16.61
C VAL A 217 56.22 -30.54 -17.54
N ASP A 218 56.62 -29.44 -18.20
CA ASP A 218 56.33 -28.95 -19.58
C ASP A 218 55.09 -29.38 -20.42
N ALA A 219 54.53 -28.56 -21.33
CA ALA A 219 54.72 -27.12 -21.67
C ALA A 219 53.68 -26.58 -22.69
N HIS A 220 53.63 -25.23 -22.83
CA HIS A 220 53.15 -24.45 -24.01
C HIS A 220 51.62 -24.40 -24.30
N ILE A 221 51.01 -23.36 -24.88
CA ILE A 221 51.54 -22.10 -25.50
C ILE A 221 50.61 -20.87 -25.26
N LYS A 222 51.06 -19.68 -25.69
CA LYS A 222 50.46 -18.33 -25.54
C LYS A 222 49.02 -18.18 -26.10
N GLY A 223 48.21 -17.26 -25.55
CA GLY A 223 46.81 -17.02 -25.97
C GLY A 223 46.47 -15.61 -26.51
N ARG A 224 45.15 -15.32 -26.61
CA ARG A 224 44.48 -14.09 -27.13
C ARG A 224 44.59 -13.85 -28.66
N PRO A 225 43.70 -13.06 -29.34
CA PRO A 225 42.34 -12.58 -28.96
C PRO A 225 41.28 -12.56 -30.13
N PHE A 226 40.07 -12.04 -29.83
CA PHE A 226 39.19 -11.18 -30.67
C PHE A 226 38.44 -11.69 -31.94
N ALA A 227 37.36 -10.95 -32.24
CA ALA A 227 36.75 -10.61 -33.54
C ALA A 227 35.49 -11.35 -34.04
N GLU A 228 34.66 -10.55 -34.74
CA GLU A 228 33.31 -10.79 -35.27
C GLU A 228 33.32 -11.56 -36.62
N ALA A 229 32.15 -12.09 -37.04
CA ALA A 229 31.67 -11.93 -38.43
C ALA A 229 30.19 -12.34 -38.64
N VAL A 230 29.54 -11.62 -39.56
CA VAL A 230 28.17 -11.78 -40.09
C VAL A 230 28.09 -12.87 -41.18
N VAL A 231 26.97 -13.61 -41.26
CA VAL A 231 26.46 -14.24 -42.51
C VAL A 231 24.92 -14.24 -42.52
N GLY A 232 24.29 -14.21 -43.70
CA GLY A 232 22.87 -14.55 -43.86
C GLY A 232 22.48 -14.92 -45.31
N TYR A 233 21.29 -15.51 -45.44
CA TYR A 233 20.45 -15.67 -46.65
C TYR A 233 20.86 -16.59 -47.84
N LYS A 234 19.83 -17.29 -48.38
CA LYS A 234 19.62 -17.78 -49.77
C LYS A 234 20.35 -19.07 -50.23
N ASP A 235 19.80 -19.92 -51.11
CA ASP A 235 18.49 -19.94 -51.83
C ASP A 235 18.16 -21.35 -52.46
N PHE A 236 16.89 -21.57 -52.86
CA PHE A 236 16.37 -22.58 -53.84
C PHE A 236 16.48 -24.10 -53.51
N THR A 237 15.66 -25.07 -53.99
CA THR A 237 14.55 -25.23 -55.00
C THR A 237 13.79 -26.57 -54.69
N GLU A 238 12.63 -27.03 -55.22
CA GLU A 238 11.52 -26.54 -56.08
C GLU A 238 10.25 -27.45 -55.95
N SER A 239 9.05 -26.95 -56.31
CA SER A 239 7.81 -27.71 -56.66
C SER A 239 7.08 -28.46 -55.51
N ALA A 240 5.77 -28.77 -55.55
CA ALA A 240 4.66 -28.44 -56.47
C ALA A 240 3.32 -28.38 -55.67
N ALA A 241 2.18 -28.10 -56.30
CA ALA A 241 0.92 -27.79 -55.61
C ALA A 241 -0.20 -28.84 -55.77
N GLY A 242 -1.10 -28.94 -54.77
CA GLY A 242 -2.54 -29.09 -55.03
C GLY A 242 -3.36 -30.14 -54.25
N LYS A 243 -4.11 -29.66 -53.25
CA LYS A 243 -5.48 -30.09 -52.86
C LYS A 243 -5.80 -31.58 -52.52
N ALA A 244 -6.19 -31.78 -51.25
CA ALA A 244 -7.56 -32.13 -50.80
C ALA A 244 -7.78 -33.45 -50.01
N THR A 245 -8.69 -33.31 -49.03
CA THR A 245 -9.48 -34.34 -48.31
C THR A 245 -8.78 -35.28 -47.31
N SER A 246 -9.58 -35.65 -46.31
CA SER A 246 -9.28 -36.35 -45.06
C SER A 246 -9.34 -37.88 -45.16
N GLU A 247 -8.66 -38.58 -44.25
CA GLU A 247 -9.30 -39.48 -43.24
C GLU A 247 -8.29 -39.93 -42.15
N ASN A 248 -8.58 -41.01 -41.41
CA ASN A 248 -8.00 -41.39 -40.10
C ASN A 248 -6.79 -42.38 -40.20
N GLU A 249 -6.64 -43.20 -39.14
CA GLU A 249 -5.74 -44.38 -38.94
C GLU A 249 -4.35 -44.03 -38.36
N GLU A 250 -3.95 -44.50 -37.18
CA GLU A 250 -3.76 -45.86 -36.56
C GLU A 250 -2.27 -46.27 -36.57
N GLU A 251 -1.84 -47.14 -35.62
CA GLU A 251 -0.62 -47.99 -35.59
C GLU A 251 -0.64 -48.83 -34.26
N PRO A 252 0.07 -49.99 -34.12
CA PRO A 252 -0.63 -51.25 -33.78
C PRO A 252 0.04 -52.12 -32.67
N VAL A 253 0.03 -53.46 -32.82
CA VAL A 253 0.27 -54.52 -31.79
C VAL A 253 1.56 -55.36 -32.07
N VAL A 254 1.94 -56.53 -31.48
CA VAL A 254 1.22 -57.72 -30.95
C VAL A 254 2.10 -58.61 -30.02
N SER A 255 1.45 -59.39 -29.13
CA SER A 255 1.80 -60.75 -28.63
C SER A 255 3.11 -61.08 -27.86
N LEU A 256 2.99 -61.90 -26.79
CA LEU A 256 3.62 -63.24 -26.68
C LEU A 256 2.97 -64.12 -25.57
N GLU A 257 3.24 -65.43 -25.55
CA GLU A 257 2.72 -66.44 -24.60
C GLU A 257 3.85 -67.22 -23.87
N ASP A 258 3.44 -68.17 -23.00
CA ASP A 258 4.10 -69.41 -22.52
C ASP A 258 4.86 -69.54 -21.15
N VAL A 259 4.31 -70.47 -20.33
CA VAL A 259 4.97 -71.61 -19.61
C VAL A 259 5.43 -71.54 -18.11
N VAL A 260 4.54 -72.07 -17.24
CA VAL A 260 4.71 -73.09 -16.13
C VAL A 260 5.52 -72.78 -14.83
N GLY A 261 5.00 -73.18 -13.64
CA GLY A 261 5.71 -72.98 -12.34
C GLY A 261 5.40 -73.78 -11.03
N LEU A 262 4.26 -74.48 -10.83
CA LEU A 262 3.95 -75.45 -9.71
C LEU A 262 3.99 -75.04 -8.19
N SER A 263 2.84 -75.07 -7.49
CA SER A 263 2.54 -75.86 -6.24
C SER A 263 1.20 -75.40 -5.60
N LYS A 264 0.13 -76.23 -5.50
CA LYS A 264 -0.21 -77.17 -4.40
C LYS A 264 -0.42 -76.52 -3.01
N ASP A 265 -1.50 -76.76 -2.24
CA ASP A 265 -2.71 -77.59 -2.39
C ASP A 265 -3.87 -77.00 -1.55
N ALA A 266 -5.12 -76.99 -2.07
CA ALA A 266 -6.39 -76.99 -1.32
C ALA A 266 -7.59 -77.12 -2.29
N GLU A 267 -8.55 -78.01 -2.00
CA GLU A 267 -9.81 -78.13 -2.75
C GLU A 267 -10.98 -77.62 -1.90
N GLU A 268 -11.81 -76.70 -2.42
CA GLU A 268 -13.26 -76.64 -2.19
C GLU A 268 -13.92 -75.60 -3.11
N GLY A 269 -15.06 -75.94 -3.74
CA GLY A 269 -15.97 -75.00 -4.42
C GLY A 269 -15.49 -74.35 -5.73
N LEU A 270 -15.88 -74.91 -6.89
CA LEU A 270 -15.87 -74.17 -8.16
C LEU A 270 -17.07 -73.20 -8.22
N PRO A 271 -16.90 -71.91 -8.55
CA PRO A 271 -18.02 -71.01 -8.85
C PRO A 271 -18.73 -71.41 -10.15
N VAL A 272 -20.05 -71.19 -10.19
CA VAL A 272 -20.83 -71.26 -11.44
C VAL A 272 -20.74 -69.90 -12.14
N SER A 273 -20.56 -69.89 -13.46
CA SER A 273 -20.52 -68.66 -14.27
C SER A 273 -21.90 -67.99 -14.34
N GLU A 274 -21.97 -66.71 -14.01
CA GLU A 274 -23.23 -65.93 -13.96
C GLU A 274 -23.75 -65.49 -15.35
N ASP A 275 -22.97 -65.74 -16.42
CA ASP A 275 -23.28 -65.34 -17.81
C ASP A 275 -24.43 -66.14 -18.50
N ASP A 276 -25.05 -67.11 -17.82
CA ASP A 276 -26.22 -67.83 -18.34
C ASP A 276 -27.52 -67.07 -17.98
N PRO A 277 -28.29 -66.55 -18.96
CA PRO A 277 -29.50 -65.77 -18.69
C PRO A 277 -30.61 -66.58 -18.00
N GLU A 278 -30.69 -67.91 -18.15
CA GLU A 278 -31.67 -68.72 -17.40
C GLU A 278 -31.26 -68.91 -15.93
N VAL A 279 -29.96 -68.87 -15.63
CA VAL A 279 -29.44 -68.91 -14.25
C VAL A 279 -29.61 -67.54 -13.59
N LEU A 280 -29.27 -66.46 -14.28
CA LEU A 280 -29.48 -65.09 -13.81
C LEU A 280 -30.96 -64.80 -13.52
N LEU A 281 -31.87 -65.13 -14.44
CA LEU A 281 -33.31 -64.94 -14.22
C LEU A 281 -33.82 -65.74 -13.00
N ARG A 282 -33.24 -66.92 -12.74
CA ARG A 282 -33.56 -67.71 -11.55
C ARG A 282 -33.08 -67.04 -10.27
N ARG A 283 -31.84 -66.54 -10.22
CA ARG A 283 -31.30 -65.85 -9.04
C ARG A 283 -32.06 -64.55 -8.74
N LEU A 284 -32.41 -63.79 -9.78
CA LEU A 284 -33.26 -62.60 -9.66
C LEU A 284 -34.67 -62.93 -9.13
N GLN A 285 -35.23 -64.07 -9.54
CA GLN A 285 -36.52 -64.53 -9.04
C GLN A 285 -36.46 -65.03 -7.58
N GLU A 286 -35.36 -65.69 -7.19
CA GLU A 286 -35.10 -66.07 -5.80
C GLU A 286 -35.02 -64.82 -4.91
N LEU A 287 -34.24 -63.81 -5.30
CA LEU A 287 -34.14 -62.53 -4.60
C LEU A 287 -35.49 -61.78 -4.52
N ALA A 288 -36.31 -61.83 -5.57
CA ALA A 288 -37.63 -61.24 -5.57
C ALA A 288 -38.61 -61.99 -4.63
N ASP A 289 -38.63 -63.32 -4.67
CA ASP A 289 -39.48 -64.14 -3.80
C ASP A 289 -39.02 -64.03 -2.31
N GLU A 290 -37.72 -63.91 -2.05
CA GLU A 290 -37.14 -63.65 -0.73
C GLU A 290 -37.57 -62.27 -0.19
N ASN A 291 -37.40 -61.20 -0.96
CA ASN A 291 -37.76 -59.84 -0.52
C ASN A 291 -39.28 -59.65 -0.31
N ASP A 292 -40.12 -60.23 -1.19
CA ASP A 292 -41.57 -60.27 -1.02
C ASP A 292 -41.95 -60.96 0.31
N SER A 293 -41.30 -62.07 0.65
CA SER A 293 -41.57 -62.84 1.87
C SER A 293 -41.24 -62.14 3.19
N ILE A 294 -40.26 -61.22 3.18
CA ILE A 294 -39.86 -60.41 4.36
C ILE A 294 -40.52 -59.03 4.39
N GLY A 295 -41.31 -58.67 3.37
CA GLY A 295 -42.01 -57.39 3.26
C GLY A 295 -41.18 -56.25 2.64
N ASN A 296 -40.00 -56.55 2.08
CA ASN A 296 -39.19 -55.57 1.37
C ASN A 296 -39.78 -55.29 -0.02
N ASN A 297 -40.15 -54.04 -0.29
CA ASN A 297 -40.69 -53.65 -1.60
C ASN A 297 -39.61 -53.29 -2.63
N CYS A 298 -38.32 -53.35 -2.30
CA CYS A 298 -37.22 -52.93 -3.16
C CYS A 298 -35.98 -53.83 -2.98
N PHE A 299 -35.24 -54.14 -4.05
CA PHE A 299 -33.92 -54.76 -4.02
C PHE A 299 -33.05 -54.32 -5.21
N VAL A 300 -31.76 -54.67 -5.21
CA VAL A 300 -30.83 -54.40 -6.32
C VAL A 300 -30.05 -55.64 -6.74
N PHE A 301 -29.58 -55.66 -7.99
CA PHE A 301 -28.67 -56.67 -8.50
C PHE A 301 -27.52 -56.03 -9.31
N PRO A 302 -26.25 -56.46 -9.13
CA PRO A 302 -25.77 -57.40 -8.10
C PRO A 302 -26.02 -56.90 -6.66
N GLU A 303 -26.05 -57.82 -5.70
CA GLU A 303 -26.31 -57.51 -4.28
C GLU A 303 -25.20 -56.64 -3.66
N VAL A 304 -23.97 -56.75 -4.18
CA VAL A 304 -22.84 -55.86 -3.85
C VAL A 304 -22.70 -54.81 -4.95
N VAL A 305 -23.12 -53.59 -4.65
CA VAL A 305 -23.00 -52.44 -5.57
C VAL A 305 -21.56 -51.92 -5.55
N LYS A 306 -20.92 -51.84 -6.72
CA LYS A 306 -19.55 -51.33 -6.88
C LYS A 306 -19.55 -50.01 -7.66
N ALA A 307 -18.56 -49.17 -7.41
CA ALA A 307 -18.33 -47.98 -8.23
C ALA A 307 -17.84 -48.38 -9.65
N ASP A 308 -18.10 -47.52 -10.66
CA ASP A 308 -17.73 -47.77 -12.06
C ASP A 308 -18.43 -49.01 -12.67
N SER A 309 -19.69 -49.27 -12.29
CA SER A 309 -20.46 -50.46 -12.69
C SER A 309 -21.91 -50.16 -13.08
N MET A 310 -22.57 -51.14 -13.70
CA MET A 310 -24.02 -51.13 -13.94
C MET A 310 -24.74 -51.96 -12.86
N ILE A 311 -25.90 -51.48 -12.40
CA ILE A 311 -26.85 -52.26 -11.56
C ILE A 311 -28.26 -52.24 -12.16
N ASP A 312 -29.08 -53.22 -11.79
CA ASP A 312 -30.53 -53.21 -11.95
C ASP A 312 -31.20 -52.97 -10.58
N ILE A 313 -32.01 -51.92 -10.49
CA ILE A 313 -32.83 -51.60 -9.30
C ILE A 313 -34.25 -52.12 -9.52
N TYR A 314 -34.79 -52.89 -8.57
CA TYR A 314 -36.12 -53.51 -8.62
C TYR A 314 -37.06 -52.97 -7.54
N LEU A 315 -38.28 -52.59 -7.92
CA LEU A 315 -39.37 -52.17 -7.02
C LEU A 315 -40.62 -53.05 -7.24
N ASN A 316 -41.16 -53.64 -6.18
CA ASN A 316 -42.50 -54.24 -6.20
C ASN A 316 -43.54 -53.13 -6.09
N ARG A 317 -44.01 -52.63 -7.25
CA ARG A 317 -44.97 -51.53 -7.33
C ARG A 317 -46.23 -51.83 -6.51
N SER A 318 -46.70 -53.08 -6.50
CA SER A 318 -47.91 -53.47 -5.76
C SER A 318 -47.77 -53.43 -4.23
N MET A 319 -46.54 -53.43 -3.70
CA MET A 319 -46.20 -53.27 -2.28
C MET A 319 -45.76 -51.83 -1.92
N SER A 320 -46.05 -50.86 -2.78
CA SER A 320 -45.65 -49.46 -2.61
C SER A 320 -46.83 -48.50 -2.66
N ALA A 321 -46.60 -47.24 -2.28
CA ALA A 321 -47.52 -46.13 -2.52
C ALA A 321 -47.92 -45.95 -4.01
N LEU A 322 -47.17 -46.54 -4.94
CA LEU A 322 -47.35 -46.44 -6.40
C LEU A 322 -48.20 -47.57 -6.99
N ALA A 323 -48.83 -48.43 -6.16
CA ALA A 323 -49.57 -49.63 -6.60
C ALA A 323 -50.71 -49.40 -7.62
N SER A 324 -51.21 -48.16 -7.76
CA SER A 324 -52.25 -47.78 -8.74
C SER A 324 -51.74 -46.92 -9.90
N GLU A 325 -50.44 -46.56 -9.91
CA GLU A 325 -49.86 -45.58 -10.82
C GLU A 325 -49.39 -46.21 -12.14
N SER A 326 -49.68 -45.58 -13.27
CA SER A 326 -49.36 -46.15 -14.60
C SER A 326 -47.92 -45.93 -15.03
N ASN A 327 -47.26 -44.89 -14.51
CA ASN A 327 -45.84 -44.60 -14.73
C ASN A 327 -45.12 -44.68 -13.38
N VAL A 328 -43.92 -45.25 -13.38
CA VAL A 328 -43.03 -45.30 -12.20
C VAL A 328 -41.66 -44.82 -12.64
N PHE A 329 -41.09 -43.90 -11.87
CA PHE A 329 -39.75 -43.36 -12.08
C PHE A 329 -38.92 -43.56 -10.81
N VAL A 330 -37.64 -43.83 -10.98
CA VAL A 330 -36.64 -43.72 -9.90
C VAL A 330 -35.94 -42.37 -10.04
N LYS A 331 -35.90 -41.59 -8.97
CA LYS A 331 -35.17 -40.32 -8.90
C LYS A 331 -34.15 -40.42 -7.78
N GLY A 332 -32.90 -40.16 -8.10
CA GLY A 332 -31.82 -40.26 -7.14
C GLY A 332 -30.64 -39.37 -7.48
N ALA A 333 -29.61 -39.49 -6.66
CA ALA A 333 -28.34 -38.80 -6.77
C ALA A 333 -27.32 -39.51 -5.86
N PHE A 334 -26.04 -39.29 -6.11
CA PHE A 334 -24.97 -39.96 -5.36
C PHE A 334 -24.48 -39.08 -4.21
N ASN A 335 -23.88 -39.74 -3.22
CA ASN A 335 -23.16 -39.15 -2.08
C ASN A 335 -24.01 -38.11 -1.30
N GLY A 336 -25.23 -38.48 -0.89
CA GLY A 336 -26.10 -37.63 -0.08
C GLY A 336 -26.83 -36.54 -0.85
N TRP A 337 -27.31 -36.85 -2.05
CA TRP A 337 -27.88 -35.91 -3.02
C TRP A 337 -26.92 -34.83 -3.54
N ARG A 338 -25.59 -35.05 -3.46
CA ARG A 338 -24.56 -34.05 -3.79
C ARG A 338 -23.98 -34.21 -5.20
N TRP A 339 -24.16 -35.36 -5.85
CA TRP A 339 -23.50 -35.69 -7.11
C TRP A 339 -24.44 -36.32 -8.14
N ASN A 340 -24.28 -35.98 -9.42
CA ASN A 340 -24.94 -36.58 -10.59
C ASN A 340 -26.40 -37.01 -10.36
N ALA A 341 -27.27 -36.03 -10.06
CA ALA A 341 -28.69 -36.28 -9.89
C ALA A 341 -29.37 -36.72 -11.20
N PHE A 342 -30.16 -37.78 -11.12
CA PHE A 342 -30.80 -38.45 -12.26
C PHE A 342 -32.31 -38.66 -12.03
N THR A 343 -33.03 -39.00 -13.09
CA THR A 343 -34.42 -39.46 -13.00
C THR A 343 -34.70 -40.39 -14.18
N GLU A 344 -34.84 -41.67 -13.90
CA GLU A 344 -35.00 -42.73 -14.90
C GLU A 344 -36.38 -43.38 -14.82
N THR A 345 -36.84 -43.93 -15.96
CA THR A 345 -38.14 -44.61 -16.06
C THR A 345 -37.98 -46.07 -15.68
N MET A 346 -38.82 -46.58 -14.80
CA MET A 346 -38.89 -48.01 -14.51
C MET A 346 -39.80 -48.73 -15.50
N TYR A 347 -39.45 -49.95 -15.85
CA TYR A 347 -40.20 -50.82 -16.76
C TYR A 347 -40.65 -52.07 -16.00
N LYS A 348 -41.82 -52.64 -16.32
CA LYS A 348 -42.22 -53.91 -15.70
C LYS A 348 -41.25 -55.02 -16.11
N GLY A 349 -40.64 -55.70 -15.13
CA GLY A 349 -39.68 -56.77 -15.34
C GLY A 349 -40.33 -58.12 -15.66
N GLU A 350 -39.50 -59.10 -16.05
CA GLU A 350 -39.94 -60.46 -16.39
C GLU A 350 -40.20 -61.36 -15.16
N LEU A 351 -39.94 -60.85 -13.95
CA LEU A 351 -40.11 -61.57 -12.69
C LEU A 351 -41.59 -61.73 -12.31
N ARG A 352 -41.92 -62.84 -11.64
CA ARG A 352 -43.26 -63.11 -11.11
C ARG A 352 -43.65 -62.04 -10.09
N GLY A 353 -44.78 -61.36 -10.32
CA GLY A 353 -45.34 -60.35 -9.42
C GLY A 353 -45.66 -59.04 -10.14
N ASP A 354 -45.53 -57.92 -9.42
CA ASP A 354 -45.54 -56.57 -9.99
C ASP A 354 -44.22 -55.85 -9.72
N TRP A 355 -43.11 -56.56 -9.97
CA TRP A 355 -41.76 -56.04 -9.95
C TRP A 355 -41.46 -55.22 -11.21
N TRP A 356 -40.95 -54.01 -11.01
CA TRP A 356 -40.52 -53.07 -12.03
C TRP A 356 -39.03 -52.81 -11.85
N CYS A 357 -38.28 -52.76 -12.95
CA CYS A 357 -36.82 -52.63 -12.93
C CYS A 357 -36.32 -51.42 -13.73
N CYS A 358 -35.15 -50.92 -13.36
CA CYS A 358 -34.41 -49.92 -14.11
C CYS A 358 -32.90 -50.19 -14.03
N LYS A 359 -32.20 -50.08 -15.16
CA LYS A 359 -30.73 -50.09 -15.17
C LYS A 359 -30.21 -48.71 -14.76
N LEU A 360 -29.19 -48.69 -13.92
CA LEU A 360 -28.50 -47.48 -13.46
C LEU A 360 -26.99 -47.70 -13.55
N TYR A 361 -26.29 -46.70 -14.08
CA TYR A 361 -24.83 -46.64 -14.01
C TYR A 361 -24.40 -45.98 -12.69
N ILE A 362 -23.45 -46.60 -12.00
CA ILE A 362 -22.86 -46.10 -10.75
C ILE A 362 -21.53 -45.42 -11.08
N PRO A 363 -21.42 -44.08 -10.98
CA PRO A 363 -20.18 -43.37 -11.27
C PRO A 363 -19.03 -43.81 -10.36
N LYS A 364 -17.80 -43.80 -10.88
CA LYS A 364 -16.58 -44.12 -10.12
C LYS A 364 -16.42 -43.31 -8.83
N GLN A 365 -16.95 -42.09 -8.78
CA GLN A 365 -16.87 -41.17 -7.63
C GLN A 365 -17.96 -41.40 -6.57
N ALA A 366 -18.82 -42.42 -6.72
CA ALA A 366 -19.88 -42.71 -5.78
C ALA A 366 -19.41 -43.67 -4.67
N TYR A 367 -19.70 -43.31 -3.41
CA TYR A 367 -19.63 -44.19 -2.23
C TYR A 367 -21.03 -44.45 -1.62
N ARG A 368 -22.03 -43.65 -2.01
CA ARG A 368 -23.44 -43.87 -1.68
C ARG A 368 -24.36 -43.48 -2.83
N LEU A 369 -25.48 -44.17 -2.96
CA LEU A 369 -26.62 -43.79 -3.80
C LEU A 369 -27.83 -43.48 -2.91
N ASP A 370 -28.45 -42.33 -3.10
CA ASP A 370 -29.65 -41.85 -2.39
C ASP A 370 -30.80 -41.69 -3.42
N PHE A 371 -31.99 -42.25 -3.17
CA PHE A 371 -33.07 -42.28 -4.15
C PHE A 371 -34.49 -42.44 -3.57
N VAL A 372 -35.48 -42.10 -4.39
CA VAL A 372 -36.92 -42.31 -4.15
C VAL A 372 -37.60 -42.78 -5.43
N PHE A 373 -38.75 -43.45 -5.29
CA PHE A 373 -39.61 -43.78 -6.44
C PHE A 373 -40.82 -42.86 -6.46
N PHE A 374 -41.30 -42.47 -7.64
CA PHE A 374 -42.45 -41.57 -7.77
C PHE A 374 -43.20 -41.73 -9.09
N ASN A 375 -44.42 -41.20 -9.17
CA ASN A 375 -45.28 -41.31 -10.36
C ASN A 375 -45.04 -40.23 -11.44
N GLY A 376 -44.13 -39.30 -11.20
CA GLY A 376 -43.89 -38.10 -12.02
C GLY A 376 -44.47 -36.81 -11.42
N ASP A 377 -45.50 -36.91 -10.58
CA ASP A 377 -46.25 -35.77 -10.00
C ASP A 377 -46.08 -35.68 -8.47
N THR A 378 -47.03 -36.23 -7.71
CA THR A 378 -47.21 -36.00 -6.26
C THR A 378 -47.23 -37.27 -5.42
N VAL A 379 -47.21 -38.46 -6.03
CA VAL A 379 -47.16 -39.73 -5.31
C VAL A 379 -45.72 -40.22 -5.29
N TYR A 380 -45.18 -40.41 -4.08
CA TYR A 380 -43.82 -40.84 -3.82
C TYR A 380 -43.85 -42.08 -2.92
N GLU A 381 -43.02 -43.06 -3.24
CA GLU A 381 -42.59 -44.11 -2.32
C GLU A 381 -41.21 -43.72 -1.78
N ASN A 382 -41.14 -43.51 -0.47
CA ASN A 382 -39.93 -43.12 0.25
C ASN A 382 -39.91 -43.72 1.66
N ASN A 383 -40.05 -45.06 1.75
CA ASN A 383 -39.71 -45.88 2.92
C ASN A 383 -40.05 -45.24 4.28
N ASN A 384 -41.35 -44.95 4.48
CA ASN A 384 -41.88 -44.29 5.68
C ASN A 384 -41.27 -42.90 5.98
N HIS A 385 -41.13 -42.07 4.94
CA HIS A 385 -40.60 -40.70 4.95
C HIS A 385 -39.08 -40.56 5.08
N ASN A 386 -38.31 -41.60 4.72
CA ASN A 386 -36.86 -41.54 4.54
C ASN A 386 -36.51 -42.00 3.14
N ASP A 387 -35.58 -41.30 2.47
CA ASP A 387 -35.13 -41.72 1.14
C ASP A 387 -34.44 -43.11 1.23
N PHE A 388 -34.52 -43.91 0.17
CA PHE A 388 -33.77 -45.15 0.08
C PHE A 388 -32.29 -44.81 -0.09
N PHE A 389 -31.40 -45.57 0.56
CA PHE A 389 -29.96 -45.43 0.39
C PHE A 389 -29.30 -46.80 0.17
N LEU A 390 -28.20 -46.79 -0.56
CA LEU A 390 -27.32 -47.94 -0.79
C LEU A 390 -25.87 -47.49 -0.62
N GLU A 391 -25.10 -48.23 0.18
CA GLU A 391 -23.65 -48.08 0.23
C GLU A 391 -23.02 -48.72 -1.01
N ILE A 392 -21.90 -48.16 -1.47
CA ILE A 392 -21.22 -48.56 -2.71
C ILE A 392 -19.76 -48.90 -2.36
N GLU A 393 -19.31 -50.09 -2.74
CA GLU A 393 -17.91 -50.48 -2.63
C GLU A 393 -17.07 -49.65 -3.62
N SER A 394 -16.19 -48.81 -3.09
CA SER A 394 -15.47 -47.77 -3.84
C SER A 394 -14.11 -47.48 -3.21
N ASP A 395 -13.13 -47.09 -4.04
CA ASP A 395 -11.81 -46.62 -3.59
C ASP A 395 -11.86 -45.19 -2.99
N ILE A 396 -12.99 -44.49 -3.13
CA ILE A 396 -13.19 -43.08 -2.74
C ILE A 396 -14.10 -43.04 -1.51
N ASP A 397 -13.59 -42.50 -0.40
CA ASP A 397 -14.38 -42.23 0.82
C ASP A 397 -14.99 -40.82 0.82
N GLU A 398 -15.77 -40.50 1.86
CA GLU A 398 -16.43 -39.19 2.00
C GLU A 398 -15.44 -38.02 2.02
N HIS A 399 -14.24 -38.20 2.58
CA HIS A 399 -13.22 -37.15 2.62
C HIS A 399 -12.55 -36.95 1.25
N SER A 400 -12.24 -38.05 0.55
CA SER A 400 -11.70 -38.06 -0.81
C SER A 400 -12.71 -37.51 -1.82
N PHE A 401 -14.01 -37.70 -1.57
CA PHE A 401 -15.06 -37.11 -2.39
C PHE A 401 -15.22 -35.59 -2.19
N GLU A 402 -14.97 -35.06 -0.99
CA GLU A 402 -14.90 -33.60 -0.77
C GLU A 402 -13.70 -32.99 -1.50
N ASP A 403 -12.51 -33.60 -1.43
CA ASP A 403 -11.34 -33.15 -2.19
C ASP A 403 -11.64 -33.15 -3.71
N PHE A 404 -12.31 -34.20 -4.23
CA PHE A 404 -12.77 -34.25 -5.62
C PHE A 404 -13.80 -33.16 -5.99
N LEU A 405 -14.77 -32.87 -5.11
CA LEU A 405 -15.72 -31.77 -5.34
C LEU A 405 -15.02 -30.41 -5.39
N VAL A 406 -13.96 -30.22 -4.60
CA VAL A 406 -13.12 -29.02 -4.63
C VAL A 406 -12.35 -28.94 -5.95
N GLU A 407 -11.79 -30.03 -6.46
CA GLU A 407 -11.12 -30.09 -7.78
C GLU A 407 -12.05 -29.83 -8.98
N GLU A 408 -13.25 -30.40 -9.02
CA GLU A 408 -14.20 -30.12 -10.12
C GLU A 408 -14.68 -28.67 -10.11
N LYS A 409 -14.92 -28.12 -8.92
CA LYS A 409 -15.26 -26.71 -8.74
C LYS A 409 -14.09 -25.79 -9.11
N GLN A 410 -12.84 -26.20 -8.87
CA GLN A 410 -11.65 -25.51 -9.37
C GLN A 410 -11.66 -25.45 -10.90
N LYS A 411 -11.87 -26.58 -11.60
CA LYS A 411 -11.90 -26.62 -13.07
C LYS A 411 -12.98 -25.71 -13.68
N GLU A 412 -14.16 -25.62 -13.06
CA GLU A 412 -15.20 -24.67 -13.48
C GLU A 412 -14.78 -23.21 -13.22
N LEU A 413 -14.24 -22.90 -12.05
CA LEU A 413 -13.77 -21.55 -11.73
C LEU A 413 -12.60 -21.11 -12.62
N GLU A 414 -11.69 -22.03 -12.96
CA GLU A 414 -10.59 -21.79 -13.90
C GLU A 414 -11.10 -21.53 -15.32
N ARG A 415 -12.10 -22.29 -15.80
CA ARG A 415 -12.76 -22.02 -17.09
C ARG A 415 -13.38 -20.61 -17.11
N LEU A 416 -14.16 -20.26 -16.09
CA LEU A 416 -14.79 -18.94 -15.98
C LEU A 416 -13.76 -17.80 -15.85
N ALA A 417 -12.67 -18.02 -15.11
CA ALA A 417 -11.58 -17.06 -14.99
C ALA A 417 -10.80 -16.90 -16.30
N ALA A 418 -10.62 -17.97 -17.08
CA ALA A 418 -10.00 -17.92 -18.40
C ALA A 418 -10.88 -17.17 -19.41
N GLU A 419 -12.21 -17.40 -19.42
CA GLU A 419 -13.17 -16.65 -20.22
C GLU A 419 -13.17 -15.14 -19.87
N GLU A 420 -13.14 -14.79 -18.58
CA GLU A 420 -13.07 -13.39 -18.15
C GLU A 420 -11.70 -12.75 -18.46
N ALA A 421 -10.59 -13.49 -18.30
CA ALA A 421 -9.24 -13.04 -18.63
C ALA A 421 -9.09 -12.79 -20.13
N GLU A 422 -9.58 -13.68 -20.99
CA GLU A 422 -9.52 -13.49 -22.44
C GLU A 422 -10.38 -12.30 -22.88
N ARG A 423 -11.57 -12.11 -22.28
CA ARG A 423 -12.39 -10.90 -22.50
C ARG A 423 -11.68 -9.61 -22.07
N LYS A 424 -10.94 -9.63 -20.95
CA LYS A 424 -10.10 -8.50 -20.50
C LYS A 424 -8.96 -8.22 -21.48
N ARG A 425 -8.25 -9.26 -21.96
CA ARG A 425 -7.16 -9.13 -22.94
C ARG A 425 -7.64 -8.54 -24.26
N GLN A 426 -8.81 -8.94 -24.75
CA GLN A 426 -9.41 -8.37 -25.97
C GLN A 426 -9.75 -6.88 -25.79
N ALA A 427 -10.38 -6.51 -24.68
CA ALA A 427 -10.68 -5.10 -24.38
C ALA A 427 -9.41 -4.24 -24.18
N GLU A 428 -8.37 -4.80 -23.57
CA GLU A 428 -7.07 -4.14 -23.43
C GLU A 428 -6.35 -3.99 -24.78
N GLU A 429 -6.42 -4.99 -25.67
CA GLU A 429 -5.82 -4.88 -27.00
C GLU A 429 -6.57 -3.86 -27.87
N GLU A 430 -7.90 -3.78 -27.77
CA GLU A 430 -8.66 -2.69 -28.42
C GLU A 430 -8.27 -1.32 -27.88
N ARG A 431 -8.07 -1.18 -26.57
CA ARG A 431 -7.59 0.06 -25.94
C ARG A 431 -6.19 0.42 -26.41
N ARG A 432 -5.24 -0.53 -26.41
CA ARG A 432 -3.87 -0.33 -26.88
C ARG A 432 -3.84 0.07 -28.36
N ARG A 433 -4.63 -0.59 -29.21
CA ARG A 433 -4.80 -0.22 -30.63
C ARG A 433 -5.45 1.16 -30.82
N ALA A 434 -6.20 1.69 -29.85
CA ALA A 434 -6.70 3.07 -29.87
C ALA A 434 -5.63 4.07 -29.43
N GLU A 435 -4.90 3.77 -28.35
CA GLU A 435 -3.76 4.54 -27.83
C GLU A 435 -2.64 4.66 -28.88
N GLU A 436 -2.23 3.55 -29.50
CA GLU A 436 -1.25 3.50 -30.61
C GLU A 436 -1.63 4.44 -31.77
N ARG A 437 -2.92 4.48 -32.15
CA ARG A 437 -3.44 5.34 -33.21
C ARG A 437 -3.46 6.81 -32.81
N ALA A 438 -3.93 7.13 -31.61
CA ALA A 438 -3.95 8.50 -31.10
C ALA A 438 -2.52 9.08 -30.97
N ALA A 439 -1.57 8.26 -30.49
CA ALA A 439 -0.17 8.64 -30.43
C ALA A 439 0.44 8.82 -31.83
N MET A 440 0.12 7.95 -32.81
CA MET A 440 0.56 8.15 -34.21
C MET A 440 -0.01 9.42 -34.84
N GLU A 441 -1.24 9.80 -34.51
CA GLU A 441 -1.83 11.07 -34.95
C GLU A 441 -1.16 12.29 -34.27
N ALA A 442 -0.83 12.18 -32.98
CA ALA A 442 -0.09 13.21 -32.24
C ALA A 442 1.33 13.43 -32.79
N ASP A 443 2.11 12.38 -33.03
CA ASP A 443 3.44 12.45 -33.67
C ASP A 443 3.36 13.17 -35.03
N ARG A 444 2.33 12.88 -35.84
CA ARG A 444 2.11 13.52 -37.14
C ARG A 444 1.71 15.00 -36.99
N ALA A 445 0.90 15.35 -36.00
CA ALA A 445 0.56 16.74 -35.71
C ALA A 445 1.80 17.54 -35.24
N GLN A 446 2.65 16.95 -34.41
CA GLN A 446 3.92 17.55 -34.02
C GLN A 446 4.87 17.72 -35.21
N ALA A 447 5.03 16.69 -36.06
CA ALA A 447 5.90 16.78 -37.24
C ALA A 447 5.48 17.93 -38.17
N LYS A 448 4.17 18.12 -38.39
CA LYS A 448 3.63 19.26 -39.14
C LYS A 448 3.91 20.61 -38.48
N SER A 449 3.79 20.67 -37.15
CA SER A 449 4.10 21.89 -36.38
C SER A 449 5.59 22.26 -36.49
N GLU A 450 6.50 21.29 -36.36
CA GLU A 450 7.94 21.50 -36.57
C GLU A 450 8.26 21.93 -38.01
N VAL A 451 7.58 21.36 -39.03
CA VAL A 451 7.72 21.78 -40.43
C VAL A 451 7.23 23.21 -40.67
N GLU A 452 6.06 23.61 -40.18
CA GLU A 452 5.57 24.98 -40.35
C GLU A 452 6.44 26.00 -39.59
N MET A 453 6.97 25.66 -38.41
CA MET A 453 7.97 26.50 -37.74
C MET A 453 9.25 26.65 -38.57
N LYS A 454 9.75 25.58 -39.21
CA LYS A 454 10.90 25.66 -40.13
C LYS A 454 10.60 26.49 -41.38
N LYS A 455 9.42 26.34 -42.00
CA LYS A 455 8.97 27.16 -43.13
C LYS A 455 8.90 28.64 -42.78
N GLU A 456 8.35 28.99 -41.64
CA GLU A 456 8.20 30.38 -41.22
C GLU A 456 9.56 31.00 -40.85
N LYS A 457 10.45 30.26 -40.16
CA LYS A 457 11.84 30.67 -39.92
C LYS A 457 12.60 30.91 -41.24
N LEU A 458 12.38 30.08 -42.27
CA LEU A 458 12.96 30.27 -43.59
C LEU A 458 12.38 31.49 -44.32
N ARG A 459 11.06 31.73 -44.27
CA ARG A 459 10.42 32.92 -44.86
C ARG A 459 10.98 34.22 -44.28
N GLN A 460 11.18 34.26 -42.97
CA GLN A 460 11.77 35.40 -42.28
C GLN A 460 13.23 35.64 -42.71
N MET A 461 14.00 34.57 -42.95
CA MET A 461 15.34 34.72 -43.53
C MET A 461 15.34 35.11 -45.01
N LEU A 462 14.39 34.63 -45.82
CA LEU A 462 14.24 35.07 -47.20
C LEU A 462 13.83 36.56 -47.32
N SER A 463 13.30 37.18 -46.25
CA SER A 463 13.00 38.61 -46.22
C SER A 463 14.17 39.49 -45.71
N SER A 464 15.13 38.93 -44.96
CA SER A 464 16.35 39.63 -44.53
C SER A 464 17.55 39.38 -45.47
N ALA A 465 17.58 38.25 -46.18
CA ALA A 465 18.66 37.86 -47.08
C ALA A 465 18.80 38.82 -48.27
N SER A 466 19.85 39.63 -48.23
CA SER A 466 20.21 40.55 -49.30
C SER A 466 21.00 39.82 -50.40
N ARG A 467 21.14 40.40 -51.60
CA ARG A 467 22.03 39.85 -52.65
C ARG A 467 23.47 40.37 -52.59
N TYR A 468 23.64 41.52 -51.93
CA TYR A 468 24.88 42.20 -51.61
C TYR A 468 24.60 43.25 -50.53
N ALA A 469 25.63 43.81 -49.92
CA ALA A 469 25.55 45.02 -49.11
C ALA A 469 26.66 45.98 -49.55
N ASP A 470 26.28 47.19 -49.99
CA ASP A 470 27.20 48.19 -50.55
C ASP A 470 28.37 48.48 -49.61
N ASN A 471 29.59 48.42 -50.17
CA ASN A 471 30.87 48.59 -49.45
C ASN A 471 31.10 47.64 -48.26
N LEU A 472 30.37 46.51 -48.18
CA LEU A 472 30.55 45.50 -47.12
C LEU A 472 30.76 44.08 -47.66
N TRP A 473 29.85 43.56 -48.49
CA TRP A 473 29.99 42.21 -49.08
C TRP A 473 29.18 42.03 -50.37
N TYR A 474 29.60 41.12 -51.24
CA TYR A 474 28.84 40.68 -52.41
C TYR A 474 29.34 39.31 -52.93
N ILE A 475 28.56 38.69 -53.83
CA ILE A 475 28.90 37.42 -54.48
C ILE A 475 29.10 37.67 -55.99
N GLU A 476 30.12 37.03 -56.57
CA GLU A 476 30.46 37.12 -57.99
C GLU A 476 30.66 35.71 -58.61
N PRO A 477 30.06 35.39 -59.78
CA PRO A 477 29.14 36.21 -60.56
C PRO A 477 27.86 36.55 -59.78
N ASN A 478 27.16 37.61 -60.18
CA ASN A 478 25.91 38.05 -59.53
C ASN A 478 24.68 37.21 -59.90
N THR A 479 24.86 36.18 -60.72
CA THR A 479 23.87 35.17 -61.09
C THR A 479 24.47 33.79 -60.81
N TYR A 480 23.83 33.04 -59.92
CA TYR A 480 24.27 31.75 -59.40
C TYR A 480 23.06 30.92 -58.95
N ARG A 481 23.29 29.64 -58.65
CA ARG A 481 22.34 28.65 -58.13
C ARG A 481 23.06 27.62 -57.25
N GLY A 482 22.34 26.70 -56.61
CA GLY A 482 22.93 25.56 -55.94
C GLY A 482 23.80 24.72 -56.90
N GLY A 483 24.96 24.28 -56.43
CA GLY A 483 25.98 23.55 -57.21
C GLY A 483 27.01 24.44 -57.93
N ASP A 484 26.77 25.74 -58.11
CA ASP A 484 27.74 26.64 -58.74
C ASP A 484 28.89 26.98 -57.76
N ARG A 485 30.10 27.23 -58.30
CA ARG A 485 31.22 27.86 -57.56
C ARG A 485 31.18 29.37 -57.74
N VAL A 486 31.23 30.10 -56.63
CA VAL A 486 31.16 31.57 -56.58
C VAL A 486 32.30 32.15 -55.75
N ARG A 487 32.62 33.43 -55.98
CA ARG A 487 33.52 34.21 -55.13
C ARG A 487 32.71 35.10 -54.20
N LEU A 488 32.88 34.90 -52.89
CA LEU A 488 32.24 35.73 -51.86
C LEU A 488 33.25 36.75 -51.35
N TYR A 489 32.98 38.03 -51.61
CA TYR A 489 33.84 39.16 -51.26
C TYR A 489 33.39 39.83 -49.95
N TYR A 490 34.36 40.23 -49.14
CA TYR A 490 34.20 40.94 -47.87
C TYR A 490 35.12 42.15 -47.82
N HIS A 491 34.59 43.29 -47.38
CA HIS A 491 35.36 44.51 -47.16
C HIS A 491 35.74 44.62 -45.68
N ARG A 492 37.03 44.44 -45.40
CA ARG A 492 37.55 44.36 -44.03
C ARG A 492 37.65 45.74 -43.35
N SER A 493 37.66 46.82 -44.14
CA SER A 493 37.65 48.20 -43.67
C SER A 493 36.39 48.49 -42.83
N SER A 494 36.57 49.12 -41.65
CA SER A 494 35.46 49.56 -40.79
C SER A 494 34.62 48.44 -40.12
N ARG A 495 35.17 47.23 -39.98
CA ARG A 495 34.50 46.07 -39.34
C ARG A 495 35.37 45.46 -38.23
N PRO A 496 34.83 44.61 -37.32
CA PRO A 496 35.56 44.10 -36.14
C PRO A 496 36.90 43.42 -36.44
N LEU A 497 37.08 42.87 -37.64
CA LEU A 497 38.26 42.13 -38.06
C LEU A 497 39.35 43.00 -38.73
N MET A 498 39.24 44.34 -38.67
CA MET A 498 40.11 45.28 -39.40
C MET A 498 41.62 45.18 -39.08
N HIS A 499 41.98 44.61 -37.93
CA HIS A 499 43.37 44.44 -37.50
C HIS A 499 43.90 43.01 -37.70
N ASN A 500 43.05 42.04 -38.04
CA ASN A 500 43.40 40.63 -38.10
C ASN A 500 44.04 40.29 -39.45
N THR A 501 45.23 39.67 -39.41
CA THR A 501 46.05 39.35 -40.61
C THR A 501 45.56 38.15 -41.40
N GLU A 502 44.71 37.33 -40.79
CA GLU A 502 44.07 36.16 -41.37
C GLU A 502 42.56 36.27 -41.15
N ILE A 503 41.78 36.02 -42.21
CA ILE A 503 40.32 36.11 -42.20
C ILE A 503 39.76 34.81 -42.78
N TRP A 504 38.77 34.22 -42.10
CA TRP A 504 38.04 33.03 -42.53
C TRP A 504 36.55 33.34 -42.69
N MET A 505 35.89 32.67 -43.63
CA MET A 505 34.44 32.55 -43.73
C MET A 505 34.05 31.22 -43.07
N HIS A 506 33.23 31.31 -42.04
CA HIS A 506 32.55 30.16 -41.45
C HIS A 506 31.10 30.23 -41.93
N GLY A 507 30.63 29.21 -42.64
CA GLY A 507 29.31 29.23 -43.29
C GLY A 507 28.54 27.92 -43.20
N GLY A 508 27.23 28.06 -43.32
CA GLY A 508 26.25 27.00 -43.43
C GLY A 508 25.20 27.36 -44.47
N TYR A 509 24.07 26.67 -44.45
CA TYR A 509 22.95 26.98 -45.32
C TYR A 509 21.61 26.61 -44.66
N ASN A 510 20.54 27.21 -45.16
CA ASN A 510 19.16 27.04 -44.73
C ASN A 510 18.94 27.28 -43.22
N ASN A 511 19.59 28.30 -42.64
CA ASN A 511 19.65 28.59 -41.20
C ASN A 511 20.54 27.60 -40.43
N TRP A 512 21.76 27.37 -40.94
CA TRP A 512 22.76 26.48 -40.33
C TRP A 512 22.23 25.07 -39.99
N ILE A 513 21.29 24.52 -40.77
CA ILE A 513 20.57 23.27 -40.42
C ILE A 513 21.51 22.07 -40.29
N ASP A 514 22.47 21.95 -41.21
CA ASP A 514 23.52 20.93 -41.17
C ASP A 514 24.80 21.44 -40.46
N GLY A 515 24.66 22.51 -39.66
CA GLY A 515 25.73 23.17 -38.94
C GLY A 515 26.71 23.95 -39.84
N LEU A 516 27.95 24.06 -39.36
CA LEU A 516 29.07 24.62 -40.10
C LEU A 516 29.51 23.62 -41.18
N SER A 517 29.23 23.92 -42.44
CA SER A 517 29.54 23.07 -43.60
C SER A 517 30.53 23.69 -44.58
N ILE A 518 30.83 24.99 -44.43
CA ILE A 518 31.77 25.75 -45.25
C ILE A 518 32.77 26.43 -44.30
N ALA A 519 34.07 26.22 -44.49
CA ALA A 519 35.12 26.83 -43.69
C ALA A 519 36.31 27.20 -44.59
N GLU A 520 36.26 28.40 -45.17
CA GLU A 520 37.19 28.83 -46.21
C GLU A 520 37.99 30.05 -45.78
N ARG A 521 39.30 30.04 -46.06
CA ARG A 521 40.16 31.19 -45.76
C ARG A 521 40.11 32.21 -46.90
N LEU A 522 39.83 33.47 -46.56
CA LEU A 522 39.81 34.53 -47.54
C LEU A 522 41.24 34.93 -47.95
N VAL A 523 41.40 35.26 -49.23
CA VAL A 523 42.61 35.83 -49.82
C VAL A 523 42.36 37.30 -50.16
N LYS A 524 43.33 38.18 -49.92
CA LYS A 524 43.21 39.59 -50.30
C LYS A 524 43.10 39.74 -51.82
N SER A 525 42.14 40.53 -52.29
CA SER A 525 42.04 40.90 -53.70
C SER A 525 43.11 41.93 -54.07
N HIS A 526 43.77 41.70 -55.20
CA HIS A 526 44.68 42.66 -55.84
C HIS A 526 44.05 43.33 -57.07
N GLU A 527 42.84 42.92 -57.45
CA GLU A 527 42.13 43.36 -58.67
C GLU A 527 41.15 44.51 -58.40
N LYS A 528 40.89 44.83 -57.12
CA LYS A 528 39.83 45.76 -56.68
C LYS A 528 40.39 46.72 -55.63
N GLU A 529 40.16 48.02 -55.82
CA GLU A 529 40.64 49.06 -54.90
C GLU A 529 39.91 48.98 -53.54
N GLY A 530 40.67 49.09 -52.45
CA GLY A 530 40.18 48.97 -51.07
C GLY A 530 40.79 47.78 -50.31
N ASP A 531 40.24 47.44 -49.16
CA ASP A 531 40.65 46.28 -48.35
C ASP A 531 39.67 45.12 -48.54
N TRP A 532 39.52 44.71 -49.80
CA TRP A 532 38.65 43.60 -50.21
C TRP A 532 39.39 42.26 -50.11
N TRP A 533 38.71 41.28 -49.53
CA TRP A 533 39.17 39.90 -49.37
C TRP A 533 38.08 38.97 -49.92
N TYR A 534 38.43 37.78 -50.41
CA TYR A 534 37.44 36.85 -50.96
C TYR A 534 37.79 35.38 -50.72
N ALA A 535 36.76 34.54 -50.66
CA ALA A 535 36.87 33.08 -50.69
C ALA A 535 36.16 32.52 -51.94
N GLU A 536 36.61 31.39 -52.47
CA GLU A 536 35.88 30.62 -53.47
C GLU A 536 35.05 29.54 -52.78
N VAL A 537 33.73 29.64 -52.89
CA VAL A 537 32.77 28.78 -52.19
C VAL A 537 31.97 27.99 -53.22
N THR A 538 31.80 26.69 -52.99
CA THR A 538 30.82 25.89 -53.75
C THR A 538 29.48 25.98 -53.04
N LEU A 539 28.45 26.50 -53.71
CA LEU A 539 27.11 26.60 -53.13
C LEU A 539 26.49 25.19 -53.03
N PRO A 540 26.01 24.74 -51.86
CA PRO A 540 25.36 23.43 -51.73
C PRO A 540 24.13 23.34 -52.64
N GLU A 541 23.93 22.19 -53.31
CA GLU A 541 22.82 22.00 -54.26
C GLU A 541 21.44 22.27 -53.64
N ARG A 542 21.29 21.94 -52.35
CA ARG A 542 20.05 22.08 -51.56
C ARG A 542 19.96 23.41 -50.79
N ALA A 543 20.88 24.35 -51.01
CA ALA A 543 20.80 25.68 -50.39
C ALA A 543 19.68 26.52 -51.03
N LEU A 544 18.85 27.12 -50.19
CA LEU A 544 17.86 28.16 -50.51
C LEU A 544 18.34 29.51 -49.95
N VAL A 545 19.03 29.47 -48.81
CA VAL A 545 19.80 30.59 -48.23
C VAL A 545 21.19 30.07 -47.86
N LEU A 546 22.23 30.84 -48.18
CA LEU A 546 23.59 30.67 -47.67
C LEU A 546 23.75 31.55 -46.43
N ASP A 547 24.25 30.99 -45.33
CA ASP A 547 24.45 31.68 -44.05
C ASP A 547 25.96 31.72 -43.73
N TRP A 548 26.49 32.84 -43.22
CA TRP A 548 27.89 32.87 -42.75
C TRP A 548 28.21 33.97 -41.73
N VAL A 549 29.37 33.81 -41.09
CA VAL A 549 30.08 34.83 -40.32
C VAL A 549 31.53 34.88 -40.80
N PHE A 550 32.19 36.02 -40.62
CA PHE A 550 33.64 36.11 -40.79
C PHE A 550 34.35 35.97 -39.44
N ALA A 551 35.53 35.37 -39.44
CA ALA A 551 36.32 35.05 -38.25
C ALA A 551 37.81 35.36 -38.44
N ASP A 552 38.57 35.48 -37.36
CA ASP A 552 40.03 35.74 -37.39
C ASP A 552 40.92 34.48 -37.42
N GLY A 553 40.33 33.31 -37.66
CA GLY A 553 41.02 32.03 -37.74
C GLY A 553 40.05 30.90 -38.12
N PRO A 554 40.55 29.66 -38.27
CA PRO A 554 39.72 28.51 -38.60
C PRO A 554 38.81 28.08 -37.43
N PRO A 555 37.84 27.17 -37.68
CA PRO A 555 36.92 26.68 -36.66
C PRO A 555 37.65 26.09 -35.45
N GLY A 556 37.15 26.39 -34.23
CA GLY A 556 37.78 26.00 -32.97
C GLY A 556 38.95 26.91 -32.52
N ASN A 557 39.62 27.61 -33.43
CA ASN A 557 40.76 28.50 -33.10
C ASN A 557 40.42 29.99 -33.17
N ALA A 558 39.38 30.39 -33.90
CA ALA A 558 38.90 31.77 -33.99
C ALA A 558 38.47 32.35 -32.64
N ARG A 559 38.79 33.63 -32.42
CA ARG A 559 38.50 34.40 -31.20
C ARG A 559 37.66 35.64 -31.46
N ASN A 560 37.80 36.26 -32.64
CA ASN A 560 37.05 37.43 -33.06
C ASN A 560 36.16 37.08 -34.26
N TYR A 561 34.94 37.61 -34.26
CA TYR A 561 33.95 37.35 -35.29
C TYR A 561 33.29 38.65 -35.75
N ASP A 562 33.05 38.77 -37.06
CA ASP A 562 32.02 39.64 -37.61
C ASP A 562 30.80 38.77 -37.95
N ASN A 563 29.77 38.86 -37.12
CA ASN A 563 28.47 38.23 -37.30
C ASN A 563 27.37 39.26 -37.64
N ASN A 564 27.76 40.32 -38.35
CA ASN A 564 26.86 41.36 -38.84
C ASN A 564 25.99 42.04 -37.75
N GLY A 565 26.53 42.16 -36.54
CA GLY A 565 25.80 42.70 -35.40
C GLY A 565 24.78 41.71 -34.81
N ARG A 566 25.16 40.43 -34.69
CA ARG A 566 24.31 39.31 -34.22
C ARG A 566 23.13 38.96 -35.15
N GLN A 567 23.25 39.24 -36.43
CA GLN A 567 22.26 38.90 -37.46
C GLN A 567 22.80 37.92 -38.51
N ASP A 568 24.08 37.56 -38.42
CA ASP A 568 24.83 36.83 -39.45
C ASP A 568 24.76 37.51 -40.85
N PHE A 569 25.44 36.92 -41.82
CA PHE A 569 25.30 37.30 -43.22
C PHE A 569 24.48 36.23 -43.94
N HIS A 570 23.52 36.68 -44.76
CA HIS A 570 22.62 35.81 -45.50
C HIS A 570 22.54 36.21 -46.97
N ALA A 571 22.57 35.23 -47.87
CA ALA A 571 22.33 35.41 -49.31
C ALA A 571 21.34 34.37 -49.84
N ILE A 572 20.34 34.80 -50.60
CA ILE A 572 19.39 33.90 -51.27
C ILE A 572 20.12 33.12 -52.37
N VAL A 573 19.96 31.80 -52.42
CA VAL A 573 20.47 30.91 -53.48
C VAL A 573 19.33 30.57 -54.46
N PRO A 574 19.32 31.12 -55.69
CA PRO A 574 18.23 30.91 -56.65
C PRO A 574 18.23 29.49 -57.25
N ASN A 575 17.30 28.64 -56.80
CA ASN A 575 17.04 27.32 -57.38
C ASN A 575 15.70 27.30 -58.17
N ASN A 576 15.34 26.16 -58.78
CA ASN A 576 14.11 25.97 -59.57
C ASN A 576 12.84 25.84 -58.67
N ILE A 577 12.52 26.92 -57.97
CA ILE A 577 11.56 27.08 -56.85
C ILE A 577 10.10 26.64 -57.10
N SER A 578 9.70 26.26 -58.32
CA SER A 578 8.30 25.94 -58.64
C SER A 578 7.86 24.49 -58.35
N ILE A 579 8.78 23.55 -58.10
CA ILE A 579 8.48 22.10 -57.98
C ILE A 579 9.23 21.44 -56.80
N SER A 580 10.35 22.01 -56.34
CA SER A 580 11.17 21.45 -55.26
C SER A 580 10.54 21.51 -53.88
N ASP A 581 9.88 22.61 -53.55
CA ASP A 581 9.64 23.01 -52.17
C ASP A 581 8.61 22.11 -51.48
N ASP A 582 7.47 21.83 -52.13
CA ASP A 582 6.44 20.94 -51.57
C ASP A 582 6.97 19.51 -51.35
N ILE A 583 7.82 19.01 -52.24
CA ILE A 583 8.45 17.68 -52.10
C ILE A 583 9.43 17.69 -50.93
N PHE A 584 10.31 18.70 -50.83
CA PHE A 584 11.26 18.85 -49.73
C PHE A 584 10.55 18.93 -48.37
N TRP A 585 9.45 19.67 -48.25
CA TRP A 585 8.71 19.78 -46.99
C TRP A 585 7.94 18.51 -46.63
N VAL A 586 7.50 17.71 -47.61
CA VAL A 586 6.92 16.37 -47.36
C VAL A 586 7.99 15.35 -46.95
N GLU A 587 9.18 15.38 -47.57
CA GLU A 587 10.33 14.59 -47.12
C GLU A 587 10.74 14.97 -45.68
N GLU A 588 10.72 16.27 -45.34
CA GLU A 588 11.03 16.75 -43.99
C GLU A 588 9.95 16.40 -42.95
N GLU A 589 8.65 16.46 -43.31
CA GLU A 589 7.56 15.96 -42.44
C GLU A 589 7.77 14.47 -42.14
N HIS A 590 8.05 13.65 -43.16
CA HIS A 590 8.32 12.23 -42.98
C HIS A 590 9.59 11.98 -42.16
N ARG A 591 10.67 12.76 -42.33
CA ARG A 591 11.91 12.63 -41.56
C ARG A 591 11.69 12.95 -40.08
N ILE A 592 10.94 14.01 -39.77
CA ILE A 592 10.60 14.37 -38.39
C ILE A 592 9.63 13.35 -37.77
N PHE A 593 8.61 12.93 -38.51
CA PHE A 593 7.67 11.90 -38.05
C PHE A 593 8.39 10.57 -37.75
N ALA A 594 9.32 10.13 -38.59
CA ALA A 594 10.12 8.92 -38.36
C ALA A 594 11.03 9.05 -37.13
N ARG A 595 11.63 10.24 -36.90
CA ARG A 595 12.39 10.55 -35.69
C ARG A 595 11.53 10.42 -34.42
N LEU A 596 10.36 11.08 -34.39
CA LEU A 596 9.45 11.04 -33.25
C LEU A 596 8.97 9.60 -32.98
N GLN A 597 8.61 8.86 -34.02
CA GLN A 597 8.26 7.43 -33.94
C GLN A 597 9.40 6.55 -33.42
N GLN A 598 10.67 6.93 -33.58
CA GLN A 598 11.81 6.21 -32.98
C GLN A 598 12.02 6.62 -31.52
N GLU A 599 12.13 7.92 -31.23
CA GLU A 599 12.29 8.47 -29.88
C GLU A 599 11.17 7.98 -28.93
N ARG A 600 9.95 7.84 -29.44
CA ARG A 600 8.81 7.31 -28.68
C ARG A 600 8.94 5.83 -28.39
N ARG A 601 9.31 4.99 -29.38
CA ARG A 601 9.52 3.54 -29.16
C ARG A 601 10.69 3.25 -28.22
N GLU A 602 11.75 4.06 -28.28
CA GLU A 602 12.89 3.97 -27.35
C GLU A 602 12.47 4.35 -25.93
N ARG A 603 11.63 5.39 -25.77
CA ARG A 603 11.03 5.79 -24.49
C ARG A 603 10.06 4.74 -23.92
N GLU A 604 9.08 4.31 -24.71
CA GLU A 604 8.12 3.25 -24.37
C GLU A 604 8.84 1.94 -23.97
N GLY A 605 9.91 1.59 -24.69
CA GLY A 605 10.75 0.44 -24.36
C GLY A 605 11.52 0.59 -23.04
N ALA A 606 12.12 1.76 -22.80
CA ALA A 606 12.81 2.06 -21.54
C ALA A 606 11.85 2.10 -20.34
N GLU A 607 10.68 2.72 -20.50
CA GLU A 607 9.61 2.77 -19.49
C GLU A 607 9.10 1.36 -19.18
N ARG A 608 8.87 0.51 -20.20
CA ARG A 608 8.51 -0.89 -19.99
C ARG A 608 9.57 -1.67 -19.22
N ILE A 609 10.86 -1.52 -19.56
CA ILE A 609 11.96 -2.19 -18.84
C ILE A 609 12.05 -1.69 -17.38
N LYS A 610 11.86 -0.38 -17.14
CA LYS A 610 11.78 0.22 -15.79
C LYS A 610 10.61 -0.37 -15.00
N ALA A 611 9.45 -0.51 -15.63
CA ALA A 611 8.24 -1.09 -15.02
C ALA A 611 8.41 -2.59 -14.71
N GLU A 612 8.96 -3.39 -15.62
CA GLU A 612 9.23 -4.82 -15.42
C GLU A 612 10.26 -5.04 -14.29
N ARG A 613 11.33 -4.21 -14.23
CA ARG A 613 12.29 -4.26 -13.11
C ARG A 613 11.65 -3.85 -11.78
N SER A 614 10.82 -2.80 -11.77
CA SER A 614 10.09 -2.35 -10.58
C SER A 614 9.12 -3.43 -10.07
N ALA A 615 8.31 -4.03 -10.96
CA ALA A 615 7.38 -5.11 -10.62
C ALA A 615 8.10 -6.33 -10.02
N LYS A 616 9.27 -6.72 -10.57
CA LYS A 616 10.11 -7.79 -10.02
C LYS A 616 10.61 -7.45 -8.61
N MET A 617 11.14 -6.24 -8.40
CA MET A 617 11.61 -5.80 -7.08
C MET A 617 10.48 -5.70 -6.05
N LYS A 618 9.27 -5.27 -6.45
CA LYS A 618 8.06 -5.31 -5.60
C LYS A 618 7.68 -6.74 -5.20
N ALA A 619 7.73 -7.69 -6.13
CA ALA A 619 7.42 -9.10 -5.85
C ALA A 619 8.43 -9.72 -4.85
N GLU A 620 9.73 -9.53 -5.09
CA GLU A 620 10.81 -9.97 -4.19
C GLU A 620 10.69 -9.32 -2.80
N MET A 621 10.32 -8.04 -2.74
CA MET A 621 10.09 -7.33 -1.48
C MET A 621 8.85 -7.83 -0.74
N LYS A 622 7.77 -8.20 -1.46
CA LYS A 622 6.55 -8.80 -0.88
C LYS A 622 6.85 -10.18 -0.29
N GLU A 623 7.59 -11.03 -1.00
CA GLU A 623 8.05 -12.34 -0.50
C GLU A 623 8.93 -12.18 0.74
N LYS A 624 9.97 -11.33 0.67
CA LYS A 624 10.88 -11.06 1.80
C LYS A 624 10.13 -10.52 3.03
N THR A 625 9.11 -9.68 2.82
CA THR A 625 8.28 -9.13 3.90
C THR A 625 7.37 -10.19 4.51
N MET A 626 6.75 -11.06 3.71
CA MET A 626 5.96 -12.19 4.23
C MET A 626 6.84 -13.16 5.03
N ARG A 627 8.02 -13.50 4.51
CA ARG A 627 9.00 -14.36 5.21
C ARG A 627 9.47 -13.74 6.53
N ALA A 628 9.71 -12.42 6.57
CA ALA A 628 10.05 -11.70 7.80
C ALA A 628 8.88 -11.67 8.80
N PHE A 629 7.63 -11.50 8.34
CA PHE A 629 6.43 -11.60 9.17
C PHE A 629 6.29 -12.98 9.82
N LEU A 630 6.42 -14.06 9.04
CA LEU A 630 6.36 -15.44 9.55
C LEU A 630 7.50 -15.71 10.55
N LEU A 631 8.74 -15.28 10.25
CA LEU A 631 9.88 -15.42 11.16
C LEU A 631 9.75 -14.57 12.44
N SER A 632 9.07 -13.41 12.39
CA SER A 632 8.85 -12.58 13.59
C SER A 632 8.06 -13.31 14.68
N GLN A 633 7.16 -14.22 14.28
CA GLN A 633 6.35 -15.00 15.21
C GLN A 633 7.08 -16.25 15.74
N LYS A 634 8.21 -16.65 15.14
CA LYS A 634 8.96 -17.89 15.45
C LYS A 634 9.34 -18.09 16.92
N HIS A 635 9.44 -17.02 17.70
CA HIS A 635 9.69 -17.10 19.14
C HIS A 635 8.48 -17.63 19.95
N ILE A 636 7.28 -17.65 19.37
CA ILE A 636 6.03 -18.17 19.95
C ILE A 636 5.45 -19.30 19.10
N VAL A 637 5.27 -19.08 17.79
CA VAL A 637 4.68 -20.06 16.86
C VAL A 637 5.27 -19.92 15.45
N TYR A 638 5.49 -21.05 14.78
CA TYR A 638 5.83 -21.10 13.35
C TYR A 638 5.51 -22.48 12.76
N THR A 639 5.71 -22.64 11.46
CA THR A 639 5.51 -23.90 10.75
C THR A 639 6.79 -24.43 10.11
N GLU A 640 6.85 -25.74 9.90
CA GLU A 640 7.83 -26.41 9.04
C GLU A 640 7.06 -27.27 8.00
N PRO A 641 7.06 -26.92 6.70
CA PRO A 641 7.70 -25.76 6.07
C PRO A 641 7.15 -24.40 6.55
N LEU A 642 7.98 -23.36 6.49
CA LEU A 642 7.65 -22.01 6.95
C LEU A 642 6.55 -21.34 6.13
N GLU A 643 6.52 -21.64 4.82
CA GLU A 643 5.41 -21.29 3.94
C GLU A 643 4.45 -22.49 3.88
N VAL A 644 3.20 -22.26 4.23
CA VAL A 644 2.16 -23.30 4.22
C VAL A 644 1.51 -23.35 2.84
N ARG A 645 1.34 -24.55 2.28
CA ARG A 645 0.72 -24.78 0.96
C ARG A 645 -0.54 -25.64 1.09
N ALA A 646 -1.56 -25.29 0.33
CA ALA A 646 -2.82 -26.04 0.28
C ALA A 646 -2.57 -27.49 -0.20
N GLY A 647 -3.37 -28.44 0.30
CA GLY A 647 -3.19 -29.87 0.05
C GLY A 647 -1.99 -30.55 0.73
N THR A 648 -1.07 -29.79 1.34
CA THR A 648 0.15 -30.34 1.97
C THR A 648 -0.02 -30.68 3.45
N THR A 649 0.95 -31.40 4.01
CA THR A 649 1.07 -31.64 5.45
C THR A 649 2.13 -30.70 6.05
N VAL A 650 1.80 -30.08 7.18
CA VAL A 650 2.65 -29.09 7.86
C VAL A 650 2.83 -29.42 9.33
N ASP A 651 4.06 -29.28 9.84
CA ASP A 651 4.33 -29.30 11.28
C ASP A 651 4.11 -27.89 11.85
N VAL A 652 3.26 -27.78 12.88
CA VAL A 652 3.03 -26.55 13.66
C VAL A 652 3.86 -26.62 14.94
N LEU A 653 4.81 -25.69 15.10
CA LEU A 653 5.70 -25.61 16.25
C LEU A 653 5.35 -24.41 17.14
N TYR A 654 5.29 -24.65 18.46
CA TYR A 654 4.83 -23.67 19.46
C TYR A 654 5.71 -23.68 20.71
N ASN A 655 6.04 -22.51 21.25
CA ASN A 655 6.86 -22.33 22.46
C ASN A 655 5.99 -21.85 23.64
N PRO A 656 5.51 -22.74 24.51
CA PRO A 656 4.67 -22.34 25.64
C PRO A 656 5.38 -21.41 26.62
N SER A 657 6.72 -21.46 26.73
CA SER A 657 7.47 -20.66 27.71
C SER A 657 7.35 -19.15 27.50
N ASN A 658 7.03 -18.71 26.28
CA ASN A 658 6.85 -17.31 25.92
C ASN A 658 5.37 -16.86 25.96
N THR A 659 4.48 -17.63 26.59
CA THR A 659 3.02 -17.46 26.54
C THR A 659 2.35 -17.63 27.90
N VAL A 660 1.02 -17.44 27.96
CA VAL A 660 0.19 -17.76 29.13
C VAL A 660 0.14 -19.26 29.48
N LEU A 661 0.65 -20.14 28.61
CA LEU A 661 0.78 -21.59 28.84
C LEU A 661 2.18 -21.99 29.36
N ASN A 662 3.02 -21.04 29.78
CA ASN A 662 4.31 -21.34 30.40
C ASN A 662 4.12 -22.21 31.67
N GLY A 663 4.95 -23.26 31.81
CA GLY A 663 4.91 -24.18 32.94
C GLY A 663 3.70 -25.13 32.99
N LYS A 664 2.83 -25.15 31.97
CA LYS A 664 1.71 -26.10 31.91
C LYS A 664 2.22 -27.54 31.65
N PRO A 665 1.57 -28.56 32.25
CA PRO A 665 1.99 -29.96 32.09
C PRO A 665 1.68 -30.49 30.69
N GLU A 666 0.65 -29.94 30.04
CA GLU A 666 0.21 -30.29 28.70
C GLU A 666 -0.13 -29.01 27.92
N VAL A 667 -0.06 -29.12 26.59
CA VAL A 667 -0.56 -28.12 25.65
C VAL A 667 -1.28 -28.86 24.54
N TRP A 668 -2.43 -28.33 24.15
CA TRP A 668 -3.31 -28.89 23.14
C TRP A 668 -3.54 -27.84 22.04
N PHE A 669 -3.37 -28.27 20.80
CA PHE A 669 -3.63 -27.48 19.60
C PHE A 669 -5.13 -27.52 19.25
N ARG A 670 -5.67 -26.35 18.90
CA ARG A 670 -6.96 -26.19 18.24
C ARG A 670 -6.69 -25.50 16.91
N GLY A 671 -7.07 -26.13 15.82
CA GLY A 671 -6.93 -25.56 14.48
C GLY A 671 -8.28 -25.45 13.78
N SER A 672 -8.38 -24.53 12.85
CA SER A 672 -9.38 -24.49 11.78
C SER A 672 -8.75 -23.80 10.58
N PHE A 673 -9.56 -23.54 9.56
CA PHE A 673 -9.14 -22.83 8.36
C PHE A 673 -10.16 -21.75 7.99
N ASN A 674 -9.73 -20.83 7.12
CA ASN A 674 -10.56 -19.79 6.50
C ASN A 674 -11.31 -18.93 7.54
N ARG A 675 -10.58 -18.32 8.47
CA ARG A 675 -11.09 -17.47 9.56
C ARG A 675 -12.05 -18.22 10.50
N TRP A 676 -11.75 -19.47 10.81
CA TRP A 676 -12.63 -20.43 11.50
C TRP A 676 -13.94 -20.77 10.75
N THR A 677 -14.07 -20.45 9.45
CA THR A 677 -15.30 -20.68 8.67
C THR A 677 -15.22 -21.83 7.65
N HIS A 678 -14.18 -22.66 7.70
CA HIS A 678 -14.06 -23.85 6.83
C HIS A 678 -15.31 -24.74 6.88
N PRO A 679 -15.82 -25.27 5.74
CA PRO A 679 -17.00 -26.15 5.72
C PRO A 679 -16.85 -27.40 6.61
N SER A 680 -15.65 -27.96 6.69
CA SER A 680 -15.28 -29.11 7.53
C SER A 680 -15.34 -28.81 9.04
N GLY A 681 -15.46 -27.55 9.45
CA GLY A 681 -15.39 -27.10 10.84
C GLY A 681 -13.97 -27.14 11.44
N PRO A 682 -13.84 -26.89 12.76
CA PRO A 682 -12.56 -26.97 13.46
C PRO A 682 -12.01 -28.40 13.50
N LEU A 683 -10.69 -28.52 13.43
CA LEU A 683 -9.96 -29.77 13.61
C LEU A 683 -10.18 -30.33 15.03
N PRO A 684 -10.24 -31.67 15.20
CA PRO A 684 -10.20 -32.30 16.52
C PRO A 684 -8.98 -31.81 17.34
N PRO A 685 -9.11 -31.64 18.67
CA PRO A 685 -8.00 -31.20 19.51
C PRO A 685 -6.83 -32.19 19.45
N GLN A 686 -5.63 -31.67 19.21
CA GLN A 686 -4.41 -32.49 19.09
C GLN A 686 -3.47 -32.20 20.26
N LYS A 687 -2.92 -33.23 20.89
CA LYS A 687 -1.96 -33.09 21.98
C LYS A 687 -0.57 -32.75 21.43
N MET A 688 -0.01 -31.63 21.84
CA MET A 688 1.30 -31.19 21.36
C MET A 688 2.42 -32.05 21.96
N VAL A 689 3.26 -32.64 21.12
CA VAL A 689 4.43 -33.45 21.51
C VAL A 689 5.70 -32.60 21.57
N LYS A 690 6.78 -33.03 22.22
CA LYS A 690 8.05 -32.26 22.21
C LYS A 690 8.69 -32.29 20.82
N ALA A 691 9.15 -31.14 20.34
CA ALA A 691 9.96 -31.05 19.13
C ALA A 691 11.43 -31.39 19.42
N GLU A 692 12.17 -31.81 18.40
CA GLU A 692 13.58 -32.23 18.50
C GLU A 692 14.51 -31.09 18.92
N ASN A 693 14.12 -29.84 18.63
CA ASN A 693 14.79 -28.62 19.10
C ASN A 693 14.60 -28.32 20.61
N GLY A 694 13.89 -29.19 21.35
CA GLY A 694 13.80 -29.24 22.82
C GLY A 694 13.04 -28.11 23.51
N SER A 695 12.89 -26.96 22.84
CA SER A 695 12.28 -25.73 23.34
C SER A 695 10.82 -25.58 22.90
N HIS A 696 10.47 -26.14 21.75
CA HIS A 696 9.13 -26.09 21.19
C HIS A 696 8.40 -27.42 21.39
N LEU A 697 7.08 -27.34 21.34
CA LEU A 697 6.19 -28.46 21.10
C LEU A 697 5.75 -28.45 19.63
N ARG A 698 5.35 -29.60 19.09
CA ARG A 698 4.93 -29.84 17.71
C ARG A 698 3.56 -30.54 17.67
N THR A 699 2.76 -30.26 16.65
CA THR A 699 1.78 -31.21 16.08
C THR A 699 1.81 -31.14 14.55
N THR A 700 1.15 -32.07 13.88
CA THR A 700 1.19 -32.22 12.41
C THR A 700 -0.23 -32.15 11.83
N VAL A 701 -0.42 -31.35 10.77
CA VAL A 701 -1.73 -30.99 10.22
C VAL A 701 -1.76 -31.17 8.71
N ARG A 702 -2.79 -31.81 8.15
CA ARG A 702 -3.11 -31.76 6.70
C ARG A 702 -3.89 -30.47 6.42
N VAL A 703 -3.46 -29.73 5.41
CA VAL A 703 -4.09 -28.48 4.97
C VAL A 703 -5.02 -28.77 3.78
N PRO A 704 -6.32 -28.41 3.82
CA PRO A 704 -7.24 -28.55 2.69
C PRO A 704 -6.77 -27.83 1.41
N LEU A 705 -7.30 -28.23 0.25
CA LEU A 705 -7.03 -27.57 -1.03
C LEU A 705 -7.67 -26.16 -1.10
N ASP A 706 -8.80 -25.94 -0.43
CA ASP A 706 -9.53 -24.67 -0.35
C ASP A 706 -9.23 -23.86 0.91
N ALA A 707 -8.24 -24.24 1.72
CA ALA A 707 -7.75 -23.44 2.83
C ALA A 707 -6.83 -22.32 2.32
N TYR A 708 -7.28 -21.06 2.38
CA TYR A 708 -6.47 -19.87 2.12
C TYR A 708 -5.82 -19.30 3.40
N MET A 709 -6.28 -19.75 4.57
CA MET A 709 -5.72 -19.38 5.87
C MET A 709 -5.88 -20.52 6.86
N MET A 710 -4.89 -20.69 7.74
CA MET A 710 -4.91 -21.61 8.87
C MET A 710 -5.01 -20.81 10.18
N ASP A 711 -6.01 -21.13 11.01
CA ASP A 711 -6.38 -20.39 12.22
C ASP A 711 -6.15 -21.25 13.46
N LEU A 712 -5.35 -20.77 14.41
CA LEU A 712 -4.84 -21.57 15.53
C LEU A 712 -5.03 -20.88 16.89
N VAL A 713 -5.38 -21.68 17.91
CA VAL A 713 -5.20 -21.33 19.33
C VAL A 713 -4.70 -22.55 20.11
N PHE A 714 -4.10 -22.31 21.28
CA PHE A 714 -3.56 -23.37 22.13
C PHE A 714 -4.28 -23.40 23.49
N SER A 715 -4.53 -24.57 24.06
CA SER A 715 -5.22 -24.75 25.35
C SER A 715 -4.45 -25.66 26.32
N GLU A 716 -4.65 -25.50 27.64
CA GLU A 716 -3.97 -26.34 28.63
C GLU A 716 -4.51 -27.79 28.74
N SER A 717 -5.70 -28.08 28.19
CA SER A 717 -6.26 -29.44 28.13
C SER A 717 -7.13 -29.68 26.89
N GLU A 718 -7.56 -30.93 26.69
CA GLU A 718 -8.47 -31.40 25.63
C GLU A 718 -9.90 -30.85 25.76
N GLU A 719 -10.39 -30.63 26.99
CA GLU A 719 -11.69 -30.01 27.26
C GLU A 719 -11.64 -28.46 27.22
N GLY A 720 -10.43 -27.87 27.24
CA GLY A 720 -10.19 -26.43 27.20
C GLY A 720 -9.41 -25.94 28.43
N GLY A 721 -9.86 -24.84 29.04
CA GLY A 721 -9.22 -24.20 30.21
C GLY A 721 -8.68 -22.82 29.87
N ILE A 722 -7.48 -22.50 30.35
CA ILE A 722 -6.69 -21.36 29.87
C ILE A 722 -6.30 -21.62 28.42
N TYR A 723 -6.55 -20.61 27.57
CA TYR A 723 -6.14 -20.57 26.18
C TYR A 723 -5.03 -19.53 25.99
N ASP A 724 -4.04 -19.83 25.14
CA ASP A 724 -3.37 -18.80 24.38
C ASP A 724 -4.11 -18.58 23.04
N ASN A 725 -4.81 -17.46 22.97
CA ASN A 725 -5.48 -16.94 21.77
C ASN A 725 -4.93 -15.55 21.38
N ARG A 726 -3.67 -15.27 21.73
CA ARG A 726 -2.96 -14.03 21.39
C ARG A 726 -3.70 -12.75 21.82
N ASN A 727 -4.34 -12.79 22.99
CA ASN A 727 -5.23 -11.73 23.52
C ASN A 727 -6.47 -11.46 22.64
N GLY A 728 -7.16 -12.52 22.21
CA GLY A 728 -8.33 -12.41 21.34
C GLY A 728 -7.98 -11.82 19.98
N MET A 729 -6.93 -12.38 19.36
CA MET A 729 -6.54 -12.13 17.96
C MET A 729 -6.21 -13.42 17.20
N ASP A 730 -6.09 -14.53 17.92
CA ASP A 730 -5.66 -15.85 17.45
C ASP A 730 -4.31 -15.82 16.69
N TYR A 731 -3.87 -16.99 16.23
CA TYR A 731 -2.73 -17.10 15.32
C TYR A 731 -3.25 -17.44 13.93
N HIS A 732 -3.06 -16.52 12.99
CA HIS A 732 -3.46 -16.65 11.60
C HIS A 732 -2.22 -16.83 10.72
N ILE A 733 -2.12 -17.95 10.00
CA ILE A 733 -1.03 -18.26 9.08
C ILE A 733 -1.62 -18.32 7.66
N PRO A 734 -1.20 -17.43 6.74
CA PRO A 734 -1.64 -17.48 5.34
C PRO A 734 -1.24 -18.80 4.67
N VAL A 735 -2.11 -19.33 3.81
CA VAL A 735 -1.85 -20.53 3.02
C VAL A 735 -1.72 -20.15 1.55
N SER A 736 -0.64 -20.62 0.93
CA SER A 736 -0.33 -20.45 -0.50
C SER A 736 -0.91 -21.61 -1.33
N ASP A 737 -1.00 -21.41 -2.65
CA ASP A 737 -1.52 -22.37 -3.63
C ASP A 737 -2.99 -22.83 -3.41
N SER A 738 -3.76 -22.13 -2.57
CA SER A 738 -5.18 -22.43 -2.33
C SER A 738 -6.05 -22.20 -3.57
N VAL A 739 -7.01 -23.10 -3.81
CA VAL A 739 -8.01 -22.95 -4.87
C VAL A 739 -9.10 -21.93 -4.51
N ALA A 740 -9.25 -21.61 -3.22
CA ALA A 740 -10.08 -20.53 -2.73
C ALA A 740 -9.24 -19.27 -2.45
N ARG A 741 -9.91 -18.12 -2.32
CA ARG A 741 -9.27 -16.85 -1.96
C ARG A 741 -9.98 -16.26 -0.75
N GLU A 742 -9.25 -15.51 0.06
CA GLU A 742 -9.84 -14.77 1.17
C GLU A 742 -10.94 -13.81 0.64
N PRO A 743 -12.18 -13.87 1.16
CA PRO A 743 -13.26 -13.00 0.71
C PRO A 743 -12.88 -11.51 0.88
N PRO A 744 -13.12 -10.66 -0.14
CA PRO A 744 -12.70 -9.26 -0.10
C PRO A 744 -13.58 -8.45 0.85
N MET A 745 -13.05 -8.09 2.01
CA MET A 745 -13.69 -7.14 2.93
C MET A 745 -13.90 -5.77 2.27
N HIS A 746 -15.00 -5.09 2.60
CA HIS A 746 -15.19 -3.67 2.31
C HIS A 746 -14.71 -2.83 3.51
N ILE A 747 -13.61 -2.12 3.30
CA ILE A 747 -12.93 -1.29 4.29
C ILE A 747 -13.11 0.19 3.90
N VAL A 748 -13.60 1.01 4.84
CA VAL A 748 -13.78 2.45 4.65
C VAL A 748 -12.89 3.22 5.61
N HIS A 749 -11.91 3.96 5.07
CA HIS A 749 -11.09 4.88 5.87
C HIS A 749 -11.80 6.22 6.01
N ILE A 750 -11.88 6.76 7.23
CA ILE A 750 -12.40 8.11 7.51
C ILE A 750 -11.28 8.92 8.16
N ALA A 751 -10.83 9.96 7.45
CA ALA A 751 -9.68 10.77 7.81
C ALA A 751 -9.88 12.24 7.40
N VAL A 752 -8.99 13.12 7.87
CA VAL A 752 -8.95 14.56 7.52
C VAL A 752 -7.68 14.96 6.76
N GLU A 753 -6.73 14.04 6.63
CA GLU A 753 -5.54 14.16 5.78
C GLU A 753 -5.44 12.94 4.85
N MET A 754 -4.87 13.15 3.65
CA MET A 754 -4.49 12.12 2.69
C MET A 754 -3.40 12.68 1.76
N ALA A 755 -2.33 11.93 1.52
CA ALA A 755 -1.29 12.34 0.58
C ALA A 755 -1.69 12.04 -0.87
N PRO A 756 -1.30 12.87 -1.87
CA PRO A 756 -0.64 14.18 -1.74
C PRO A 756 -1.65 15.36 -1.61
N ILE A 757 -2.96 15.10 -1.58
CA ILE A 757 -4.02 16.09 -1.78
C ILE A 757 -4.30 17.01 -0.57
N ALA A 758 -4.06 16.52 0.64
CA ALA A 758 -4.36 17.15 1.92
C ALA A 758 -3.39 16.64 3.00
N LYS A 759 -2.13 17.07 2.94
CA LYS A 759 -1.02 16.57 3.78
C LYS A 759 -0.48 17.66 4.70
N VAL A 760 -0.44 17.39 6.00
CA VAL A 760 0.10 18.27 7.08
C VAL A 760 1.08 17.51 7.98
N GLY A 761 1.02 16.18 7.99
CA GLY A 761 2.02 15.29 8.55
C GLY A 761 1.91 13.87 8.00
N GLY A 762 2.60 12.92 8.62
CA GLY A 762 2.62 11.52 8.18
C GLY A 762 1.27 10.79 8.27
N LEU A 763 0.24 11.40 8.87
CA LEU A 763 -1.13 10.88 8.85
C LEU A 763 -1.62 10.71 7.40
N GLY A 764 -1.45 11.75 6.56
CA GLY A 764 -1.87 11.69 5.16
C GLY A 764 -1.12 10.63 4.36
N ASP A 765 0.19 10.47 4.59
CA ASP A 765 1.01 9.44 3.94
C ASP A 765 0.55 8.02 4.36
N VAL A 766 0.21 7.80 5.64
CA VAL A 766 -0.28 6.50 6.12
C VAL A 766 -1.68 6.19 5.60
N VAL A 767 -2.59 7.16 5.52
CA VAL A 767 -3.93 6.95 4.94
C VAL A 767 -3.81 6.46 3.50
N THR A 768 -2.98 7.10 2.67
CA THR A 768 -2.80 6.71 1.27
C THR A 768 -2.09 5.35 1.14
N SER A 769 -0.92 5.20 1.77
CA SER A 769 -0.08 4.00 1.62
C SER A 769 -0.72 2.74 2.21
N LEU A 770 -1.37 2.82 3.37
CA LEU A 770 -2.10 1.70 3.95
C LEU A 770 -3.30 1.32 3.07
N SER A 771 -4.05 2.31 2.58
CA SER A 771 -5.20 2.04 1.71
C SER A 771 -4.79 1.34 0.41
N ARG A 772 -3.70 1.76 -0.25
CA ARG A 772 -3.21 1.09 -1.47
C ARG A 772 -2.69 -0.33 -1.15
N ALA A 773 -1.92 -0.49 -0.08
CA ALA A 773 -1.43 -1.82 0.34
C ALA A 773 -2.57 -2.80 0.71
N VAL A 774 -3.68 -2.32 1.26
CA VAL A 774 -4.88 -3.12 1.57
C VAL A 774 -5.69 -3.42 0.30
N GLN A 775 -5.71 -2.52 -0.68
CA GLN A 775 -6.26 -2.75 -2.02
C GLN A 775 -5.45 -3.80 -2.82
N ASP A 776 -4.11 -3.77 -2.70
CA ASP A 776 -3.18 -4.74 -3.29
C ASP A 776 -3.24 -6.16 -2.67
N LEU A 777 -3.96 -6.30 -1.56
CA LEU A 777 -4.37 -7.60 -0.99
C LEU A 777 -5.74 -8.08 -1.54
N GLY A 778 -6.37 -7.31 -2.43
CA GLY A 778 -7.64 -7.64 -3.08
C GLY A 778 -8.88 -7.17 -2.33
N HIS A 779 -8.75 -6.47 -1.20
CA HIS A 779 -9.89 -5.94 -0.45
C HIS A 779 -10.46 -4.67 -1.12
N LYS A 780 -11.76 -4.42 -0.91
CA LYS A 780 -12.41 -3.23 -1.44
C LYS A 780 -12.19 -2.05 -0.48
N VAL A 781 -11.30 -1.14 -0.85
CA VAL A 781 -10.99 0.06 -0.05
C VAL A 781 -11.69 1.31 -0.62
N GLU A 782 -12.26 2.12 0.26
CA GLU A 782 -12.81 3.46 -0.05
C GLU A 782 -12.32 4.46 1.02
N VAL A 783 -11.99 5.70 0.63
CA VAL A 783 -11.61 6.76 1.59
C VAL A 783 -12.68 7.86 1.60
N ILE A 784 -13.03 8.38 2.78
CA ILE A 784 -13.92 9.55 2.95
C ILE A 784 -13.12 10.68 3.59
N LEU A 785 -13.17 11.86 2.96
CA LEU A 785 -12.45 13.09 3.36
C LEU A 785 -13.36 14.33 3.27
N PRO A 786 -13.04 15.42 3.99
CA PRO A 786 -13.65 16.72 3.76
C PRO A 786 -13.15 17.35 2.45
N LYS A 787 -14.04 18.01 1.71
CA LYS A 787 -13.65 18.82 0.54
C LYS A 787 -13.18 20.21 0.98
N TYR A 788 -11.91 20.32 1.34
CA TYR A 788 -11.29 21.62 1.62
C TYR A 788 -11.24 22.51 0.37
N ASP A 789 -11.25 23.83 0.59
CA ASP A 789 -10.92 24.83 -0.43
C ASP A 789 -9.45 24.78 -0.86
N CYS A 790 -8.55 24.42 0.06
CA CYS A 790 -7.11 24.30 -0.18
C CYS A 790 -6.63 22.90 -0.65
N LEU A 791 -7.51 22.05 -1.19
CA LEU A 791 -7.10 20.75 -1.76
C LEU A 791 -6.19 20.92 -2.97
N ASN A 792 -5.14 20.11 -3.08
CA ASN A 792 -4.40 19.97 -4.33
C ASN A 792 -5.19 19.11 -5.34
N LEU A 793 -6.14 19.74 -6.04
CA LEU A 793 -7.00 19.07 -7.02
C LEU A 793 -6.25 18.53 -8.24
N SER A 794 -5.01 18.97 -8.50
CA SER A 794 -4.22 18.47 -9.64
C SER A 794 -3.82 16.98 -9.49
N SER A 795 -3.83 16.46 -8.27
CA SER A 795 -3.55 15.05 -7.95
C SER A 795 -4.82 14.20 -7.79
N VAL A 796 -5.99 14.70 -8.21
CA VAL A 796 -7.26 13.96 -8.19
C VAL A 796 -7.66 13.61 -9.63
N LYS A 797 -7.55 12.33 -10.00
CA LYS A 797 -8.07 11.80 -11.27
C LYS A 797 -9.59 11.66 -11.19
N ASP A 798 -10.28 11.70 -12.33
CA ASP A 798 -11.71 11.39 -12.48
C ASP A 798 -12.66 12.15 -11.51
N LEU A 799 -12.35 13.39 -11.12
CA LEU A 799 -13.16 14.15 -10.16
C LEU A 799 -14.51 14.60 -10.75
N TYR A 800 -15.63 14.08 -10.22
CA TYR A 800 -16.98 14.49 -10.58
C TYR A 800 -17.94 14.61 -9.37
N TYR A 801 -19.01 15.39 -9.54
CA TYR A 801 -20.11 15.47 -8.57
C TYR A 801 -21.01 14.24 -8.69
N GLN A 802 -21.23 13.50 -7.59
CA GLN A 802 -22.01 12.27 -7.59
C GLN A 802 -23.44 12.47 -7.07
N GLN A 803 -23.61 13.07 -5.90
CA GLN A 803 -24.91 13.26 -5.24
C GLN A 803 -24.84 14.35 -4.17
N SER A 804 -25.98 14.73 -3.59
CA SER A 804 -26.02 15.52 -2.36
C SER A 804 -27.09 14.99 -1.40
N PHE A 805 -26.94 15.31 -0.12
CA PHE A 805 -27.90 14.99 0.93
C PHE A 805 -27.91 16.13 1.98
N THR A 806 -28.94 16.19 2.81
CA THR A 806 -29.09 17.26 3.82
C THR A 806 -28.85 16.69 5.21
N TRP A 807 -27.89 17.24 5.94
CA TRP A 807 -27.64 16.93 7.36
C TRP A 807 -27.21 18.20 8.11
N GLY A 808 -27.48 18.26 9.42
CA GLY A 808 -27.07 19.39 10.27
C GLY A 808 -27.62 20.77 9.83
N GLY A 809 -28.72 20.79 9.06
CA GLY A 809 -29.33 22.02 8.55
C GLY A 809 -28.71 22.60 7.27
N THR A 810 -27.82 21.87 6.58
CA THR A 810 -27.21 22.30 5.32
C THR A 810 -27.17 21.17 4.28
N GLU A 811 -27.01 21.52 3.01
CA GLU A 811 -26.69 20.56 1.95
C GLU A 811 -25.22 20.13 2.08
N ILE A 812 -24.94 18.84 1.86
CA ILE A 812 -23.61 18.27 1.75
C ILE A 812 -23.50 17.67 0.36
N LYS A 813 -22.62 18.23 -0.48
CA LYS A 813 -22.34 17.70 -1.81
C LYS A 813 -21.27 16.63 -1.71
N VAL A 814 -21.50 15.51 -2.38
CA VAL A 814 -20.59 14.36 -2.46
C VAL A 814 -19.93 14.39 -3.83
N TRP A 815 -18.63 14.59 -3.84
CA TRP A 815 -17.79 14.44 -5.02
C TRP A 815 -17.04 13.12 -4.94
N PHE A 816 -16.83 12.48 -6.07
CA PHE A 816 -16.02 11.27 -6.20
C PHE A 816 -14.82 11.55 -7.10
N GLY A 817 -13.68 10.96 -6.80
CA GLY A 817 -12.51 10.92 -7.67
C GLY A 817 -11.55 9.82 -7.24
N LYS A 818 -10.39 9.72 -7.89
CA LYS A 818 -9.31 8.83 -7.50
C LYS A 818 -8.06 9.62 -7.11
N VAL A 819 -7.40 9.17 -6.05
CA VAL A 819 -6.11 9.70 -5.59
C VAL A 819 -5.20 8.49 -5.41
N GLU A 820 -4.05 8.45 -6.06
CA GLU A 820 -3.19 7.24 -6.06
C GLU A 820 -3.94 5.95 -6.45
N ASP A 821 -4.89 6.11 -7.39
CA ASP A 821 -5.86 5.12 -7.89
C ASP A 821 -6.82 4.51 -6.86
N LEU A 822 -6.79 5.00 -5.62
CA LEU A 822 -7.77 4.71 -4.57
C LEU A 822 -9.09 5.45 -4.81
N PRO A 823 -10.26 4.83 -4.57
CA PRO A 823 -11.57 5.51 -4.60
C PRO A 823 -11.72 6.48 -3.43
N VAL A 824 -11.94 7.77 -3.71
CA VAL A 824 -12.08 8.83 -2.69
C VAL A 824 -13.42 9.57 -2.82
N TYR A 825 -14.13 9.69 -1.70
CA TYR A 825 -15.32 10.51 -1.53
C TYR A 825 -14.99 11.80 -0.78
N PHE A 826 -15.27 12.95 -1.40
CA PHE A 826 -15.08 14.26 -0.79
C PHE A 826 -16.44 14.85 -0.39
N LEU A 827 -16.60 15.11 0.91
CA LEU A 827 -17.83 15.69 1.47
C LEU A 827 -17.69 17.21 1.59
N GLU A 828 -18.61 17.93 0.96
CA GLU A 828 -18.61 19.40 0.89
C GLU A 828 -19.89 20.00 1.50
N PRO A 829 -19.93 20.18 2.84
CA PRO A 829 -20.98 20.94 3.50
C PRO A 829 -21.04 22.39 2.99
N GLN A 830 -22.20 22.82 2.50
CA GLN A 830 -22.43 24.16 1.94
C GLN A 830 -22.59 25.23 3.03
N ASN A 831 -22.01 25.01 4.22
CA ASN A 831 -22.02 25.90 5.38
C ASN A 831 -20.68 26.64 5.60
N GLY A 832 -19.71 26.47 4.70
CA GLY A 832 -18.40 27.12 4.75
C GLY A 832 -17.41 26.54 5.77
N MET A 833 -17.76 25.51 6.55
CA MET A 833 -16.86 24.92 7.58
C MET A 833 -15.53 24.39 7.02
N PHE A 834 -15.44 24.15 5.72
CA PHE A 834 -14.24 23.63 5.04
C PHE A 834 -13.65 24.61 4.02
N TRP A 835 -14.14 25.86 3.99
CA TRP A 835 -13.66 26.94 3.13
C TRP A 835 -12.94 28.00 3.98
N VAL A 836 -11.75 27.63 4.47
CA VAL A 836 -10.99 28.40 5.48
C VAL A 836 -9.48 28.50 5.19
N GLY A 837 -9.06 28.06 4.00
CA GLY A 837 -7.69 28.05 3.50
C GLY A 837 -6.75 27.01 4.14
N CYS A 838 -7.23 26.18 5.07
CA CYS A 838 -6.38 25.23 5.80
C CYS A 838 -7.12 24.01 6.39
N VAL A 839 -6.39 22.90 6.52
CA VAL A 839 -6.87 21.66 7.15
C VAL A 839 -7.16 21.86 8.64
N TYR A 840 -6.22 22.44 9.39
CA TYR A 840 -6.30 22.65 10.86
C TYR A 840 -6.22 24.14 11.24
N GLY A 841 -6.57 24.46 12.49
CA GLY A 841 -6.41 25.76 13.12
C GLY A 841 -7.65 26.67 13.08
N ARG A 842 -8.87 26.12 12.97
CA ARG A 842 -10.12 26.87 12.70
C ARG A 842 -11.35 26.30 13.43
N ASN A 843 -11.36 26.22 14.76
CA ASN A 843 -12.44 25.56 15.53
C ASN A 843 -12.68 24.11 15.05
N ASP A 844 -11.59 23.34 15.03
CA ASP A 844 -11.52 22.06 14.35
C ASP A 844 -12.40 20.97 14.99
N GLU A 845 -12.64 21.03 16.30
CA GLU A 845 -13.55 20.10 16.99
C GLU A 845 -14.98 20.19 16.42
N SER A 846 -15.46 21.40 16.17
CA SER A 846 -16.78 21.63 15.57
C SER A 846 -16.82 21.16 14.11
N ARG A 847 -15.78 21.50 13.32
CA ARG A 847 -15.66 21.11 11.91
C ARG A 847 -15.62 19.60 11.75
N PHE A 848 -14.70 18.93 12.45
CA PHE A 848 -14.50 17.49 12.29
C PHE A 848 -15.62 16.68 12.95
N GLY A 849 -16.25 17.15 14.03
CA GLY A 849 -17.50 16.58 14.54
C GLY A 849 -18.64 16.59 13.50
N PHE A 850 -18.82 17.71 12.79
CA PHE A 850 -19.78 17.83 11.68
C PHE A 850 -19.44 16.84 10.54
N PHE A 851 -18.16 16.75 10.15
CA PHE A 851 -17.70 15.83 9.12
C PHE A 851 -17.89 14.35 9.49
N CYS A 852 -17.60 13.94 10.73
CA CYS A 852 -17.77 12.56 11.18
C CYS A 852 -19.23 12.10 11.09
N HIS A 853 -20.18 12.96 11.48
CA HIS A 853 -21.60 12.74 11.24
C HIS A 853 -21.92 12.66 9.74
N SER A 854 -21.41 13.61 8.96
CA SER A 854 -21.63 13.65 7.49
C SER A 854 -21.14 12.37 6.79
N ALA A 855 -20.03 11.79 7.24
CA ALA A 855 -19.48 10.56 6.69
C ALA A 855 -20.32 9.32 7.05
N LEU A 856 -20.80 9.22 8.29
CA LEU A 856 -21.72 8.15 8.71
C LEU A 856 -23.09 8.26 8.04
N GLU A 857 -23.60 9.49 7.90
CA GLU A 857 -24.83 9.76 7.16
C GLU A 857 -24.68 9.40 5.68
N PHE A 858 -23.56 9.78 5.04
CA PHE A 858 -23.28 9.39 3.66
C PHE A 858 -23.25 7.86 3.48
N LEU A 859 -22.62 7.11 4.39
CA LEU A 859 -22.61 5.64 4.35
C LEU A 859 -24.03 5.05 4.49
N LEU A 860 -24.86 5.60 5.40
CA LEU A 860 -26.25 5.20 5.58
C LEU A 860 -27.09 5.47 4.32
N GLN A 861 -27.01 6.68 3.75
CA GLN A 861 -27.75 7.07 2.54
C GLN A 861 -27.27 6.32 1.29
N LYS A 862 -25.99 5.93 1.23
CA LYS A 862 -25.42 5.05 0.17
C LYS A 862 -25.89 3.59 0.29
N GLY A 863 -26.53 3.20 1.40
CA GLY A 863 -26.83 1.80 1.71
C GLY A 863 -25.56 0.96 1.92
N SER A 864 -24.46 1.61 2.31
CA SER A 864 -23.12 1.04 2.32
C SER A 864 -22.78 0.46 3.68
N SER A 865 -22.79 -0.88 3.79
CA SER A 865 -22.41 -1.62 5.00
C SER A 865 -20.97 -2.15 4.91
N PRO A 866 -19.93 -1.35 5.23
CA PRO A 866 -18.56 -1.85 5.26
C PRO A 866 -18.34 -2.81 6.44
N ASP A 867 -17.44 -3.78 6.25
CA ASP A 867 -17.01 -4.70 7.29
C ASP A 867 -16.11 -4.00 8.32
N ILE A 868 -15.31 -3.03 7.87
CA ILE A 868 -14.43 -2.20 8.72
C ILE A 868 -14.62 -0.71 8.39
N ILE A 869 -14.86 0.08 9.42
CA ILE A 869 -14.71 1.53 9.41
C ILE A 869 -13.40 1.85 10.14
N HIS A 870 -12.39 2.32 9.41
CA HIS A 870 -11.07 2.64 9.94
C HIS A 870 -10.96 4.15 10.17
N CYS A 871 -10.94 4.54 11.43
CA CYS A 871 -10.86 5.93 11.88
C CYS A 871 -9.41 6.29 12.23
N HIS A 872 -8.92 7.40 11.70
CA HIS A 872 -7.57 7.91 11.96
C HIS A 872 -7.56 9.16 12.85
N ASP A 873 -6.91 9.06 14.01
CA ASP A 873 -6.65 10.10 15.02
C ASP A 873 -7.90 10.83 15.58
N TRP A 874 -7.68 11.71 16.58
CA TRP A 874 -8.71 12.48 17.30
C TRP A 874 -9.73 13.17 16.38
N SER A 875 -9.32 13.56 15.18
CA SER A 875 -10.15 14.21 14.17
C SER A 875 -11.31 13.34 13.66
N SER A 876 -11.12 12.02 13.58
CA SER A 876 -12.16 11.07 13.18
C SER A 876 -12.73 10.27 14.37
N ALA A 877 -12.17 10.46 15.57
CA ALA A 877 -12.63 9.83 16.81
C ALA A 877 -14.16 9.89 17.03
N PRO A 878 -14.89 10.98 16.67
CA PRO A 878 -16.35 11.00 16.79
C PRO A 878 -17.07 9.87 16.06
N VAL A 879 -16.56 9.40 14.91
CA VAL A 879 -17.13 8.25 14.19
C VAL A 879 -17.27 7.03 15.12
N ALA A 880 -16.29 6.77 15.98
CA ALA A 880 -16.26 5.55 16.78
C ALA A 880 -17.44 5.44 17.75
N TRP A 881 -17.82 6.53 18.43
CA TRP A 881 -18.99 6.52 19.31
C TRP A 881 -20.28 6.74 18.55
N LEU A 882 -20.33 7.68 17.59
CA LEU A 882 -21.53 7.96 16.80
C LEU A 882 -22.02 6.73 16.05
N TYR A 883 -21.10 5.94 15.49
CA TYR A 883 -21.42 4.69 14.85
C TYR A 883 -22.10 3.70 15.81
N LYS A 884 -21.48 3.43 16.97
CA LYS A 884 -22.00 2.46 17.96
C LYS A 884 -23.28 2.93 18.66
N GLU A 885 -23.41 4.24 18.91
CA GLU A 885 -24.55 4.85 19.62
C GLU A 885 -25.77 5.07 18.70
N GLN A 886 -25.55 5.36 17.41
CA GLN A 886 -26.60 5.88 16.51
C GLN A 886 -26.74 5.10 15.21
N TYR A 887 -25.66 4.89 14.43
CA TYR A 887 -25.78 4.38 13.06
C TYR A 887 -25.85 2.83 12.97
N ALA A 888 -25.16 2.11 13.83
CA ALA A 888 -25.20 0.64 13.87
C ALA A 888 -26.59 0.09 14.23
N LEU A 889 -27.38 0.86 14.99
CA LEU A 889 -28.75 0.51 15.36
C LEU A 889 -29.79 0.86 14.27
N ASN A 890 -29.43 1.72 13.30
CA ASN A 890 -30.37 2.33 12.35
C ASN A 890 -30.06 2.01 10.87
N GLY A 891 -29.21 1.03 10.59
CA GLY A 891 -29.00 0.50 9.23
C GLY A 891 -27.61 -0.06 8.95
N LEU A 892 -26.58 0.41 9.67
CA LEU A 892 -25.19 -0.01 9.45
C LEU A 892 -24.74 -1.08 10.45
N GLY A 893 -25.49 -2.17 10.59
CA GLY A 893 -25.34 -3.10 11.73
C GLY A 893 -24.09 -3.98 11.77
N ASN A 894 -23.39 -4.18 10.65
CA ASN A 894 -22.39 -5.25 10.51
C ASN A 894 -20.94 -4.82 10.83
N GLY A 895 -20.59 -3.57 10.56
CA GLY A 895 -19.20 -3.10 10.53
C GLY A 895 -18.52 -2.99 11.90
N ARG A 896 -17.19 -3.15 11.88
CA ARG A 896 -16.28 -3.00 13.03
C ARG A 896 -15.52 -1.68 12.95
N VAL A 897 -15.30 -1.05 14.09
CA VAL A 897 -14.54 0.19 14.19
C VAL A 897 -13.11 -0.13 14.60
N VAL A 898 -12.16 0.19 13.73
CA VAL A 898 -10.73 0.22 14.02
C VAL A 898 -10.31 1.67 14.21
N PHE A 899 -9.60 1.99 15.29
CA PHE A 899 -9.13 3.35 15.58
C PHE A 899 -7.60 3.42 15.67
N THR A 900 -6.94 4.16 14.79
CA THR A 900 -5.48 4.36 14.83
C THR A 900 -5.11 5.74 15.37
N ILE A 901 -4.32 5.76 16.44
CA ILE A 901 -3.75 6.98 17.02
C ILE A 901 -2.41 7.26 16.33
N HIS A 902 -2.29 8.41 15.66
CA HIS A 902 -1.04 8.83 15.02
C HIS A 902 -0.22 9.78 15.91
N ASN A 903 -0.88 10.61 16.74
CA ASN A 903 -0.20 11.38 17.79
C ASN A 903 -1.13 11.69 19.00
N LEU A 904 -0.83 11.10 20.16
CA LEU A 904 -1.68 11.20 21.37
C LEU A 904 -1.72 12.60 22.02
N GLU A 905 -0.78 13.50 21.71
CA GLU A 905 -0.79 14.87 22.27
C GLU A 905 -1.99 15.70 21.82
N PHE A 906 -2.66 15.32 20.72
CA PHE A 906 -3.80 16.05 20.18
C PHE A 906 -5.13 15.36 20.50
N GLY A 907 -6.09 16.11 21.01
CA GLY A 907 -7.46 15.63 21.21
C GLY A 907 -7.60 14.42 22.14
N ALA A 908 -6.69 14.25 23.11
CA ALA A 908 -6.63 13.08 24.00
C ALA A 908 -7.97 12.70 24.69
N HIS A 909 -8.84 13.68 24.97
CA HIS A 909 -10.21 13.45 25.45
C HIS A 909 -11.08 12.70 24.43
N HIS A 910 -11.07 13.14 23.17
CA HIS A 910 -11.78 12.51 22.06
C HIS A 910 -11.19 11.14 21.71
N ILE A 911 -9.86 11.00 21.78
CA ILE A 911 -9.19 9.69 21.72
C ILE A 911 -9.70 8.76 22.82
N GLY A 912 -9.76 9.22 24.08
CA GLY A 912 -10.28 8.44 25.20
C GLY A 912 -11.71 7.96 24.98
N LYS A 913 -12.60 8.80 24.43
CA LYS A 913 -13.95 8.35 24.04
C LYS A 913 -13.92 7.35 22.87
N ALA A 914 -13.14 7.59 21.81
CA ALA A 914 -13.01 6.60 20.72
C ALA A 914 -12.50 5.24 21.22
N MET A 915 -11.50 5.23 22.09
CA MET A 915 -10.96 4.02 22.73
C MET A 915 -12.01 3.25 23.53
N ALA A 916 -13.02 3.91 24.11
CA ALA A 916 -14.13 3.21 24.77
C ALA A 916 -15.04 2.48 23.77
N HIS A 917 -15.31 3.05 22.59
CA HIS A 917 -16.32 2.55 21.64
C HIS A 917 -15.79 1.70 20.47
N CYS A 918 -14.52 1.81 20.07
CA CYS A 918 -13.93 1.01 18.99
C CYS A 918 -13.86 -0.49 19.33
N ASP A 919 -13.88 -1.38 18.33
CA ASP A 919 -13.72 -2.83 18.55
C ASP A 919 -12.24 -3.18 18.80
N LYS A 920 -11.32 -2.58 18.04
CA LYS A 920 -9.86 -2.66 18.20
C LYS A 920 -9.24 -1.27 18.00
N ALA A 921 -8.09 -1.02 18.62
CA ALA A 921 -7.33 0.22 18.48
C ALA A 921 -5.86 -0.07 18.18
N THR A 922 -5.19 0.85 17.48
CA THR A 922 -3.77 0.72 17.14
C THR A 922 -3.03 2.06 17.29
N THR A 923 -1.72 1.99 17.33
CA THR A 923 -0.84 3.14 17.08
C THR A 923 0.36 2.72 16.23
N VAL A 924 1.17 3.70 15.83
CA VAL A 924 2.05 3.63 14.66
C VAL A 924 3.46 3.05 14.94
N SER A 925 3.72 2.54 16.14
CA SER A 925 4.89 1.71 16.49
C SER A 925 4.67 0.90 17.78
N ASP A 926 5.48 -0.13 18.02
CA ASP A 926 5.37 -1.01 19.19
C ASP A 926 5.92 -0.34 20.45
N THR A 927 7.11 0.27 20.37
CA THR A 927 7.69 1.04 21.48
C THR A 927 6.80 2.21 21.88
N TYR A 928 6.22 2.98 20.93
CA TYR A 928 5.29 4.05 21.29
C TYR A 928 4.02 3.53 21.98
N SER A 929 3.49 2.37 21.56
CA SER A 929 2.32 1.76 22.22
C SER A 929 2.57 1.45 23.70
N LYS A 930 3.81 1.12 24.05
CA LYS A 930 4.30 0.90 25.42
C LYS A 930 4.58 2.22 26.15
N GLU A 931 5.21 3.19 25.49
CA GLU A 931 5.45 4.55 26.04
C GLU A 931 4.13 5.23 26.47
N VAL A 932 3.03 5.06 25.73
CA VAL A 932 1.72 5.66 26.06
C VAL A 932 0.78 4.77 26.87
N ALA A 933 1.17 3.53 27.21
CA ALA A 933 0.30 2.55 27.86
C ALA A 933 -0.34 3.05 29.18
N GLY A 934 0.42 3.83 29.96
CA GLY A 934 -0.04 4.42 31.23
C GLY A 934 -0.91 5.67 31.08
N HIS A 935 -1.08 6.22 29.88
CA HIS A 935 -1.86 7.45 29.68
C HIS A 935 -3.35 7.23 29.93
N GLY A 936 -4.03 8.18 30.59
CA GLY A 936 -5.41 8.02 31.05
C GLY A 936 -6.46 7.73 29.96
N ALA A 937 -6.18 8.11 28.72
CA ALA A 937 -7.02 7.78 27.55
C ALA A 937 -6.82 6.35 27.02
N ILE A 938 -5.72 5.68 27.39
CA ILE A 938 -5.26 4.40 26.86
C ILE A 938 -5.38 3.29 27.91
N ALA A 939 -4.91 3.53 29.13
CA ALA A 939 -4.82 2.54 30.20
C ALA A 939 -6.14 1.76 30.47
N PRO A 940 -7.35 2.37 30.47
CA PRO A 940 -8.61 1.63 30.65
C PRO A 940 -8.96 0.66 29.51
N HIS A 941 -8.26 0.76 28.38
CA HIS A 941 -8.58 0.10 27.11
C HIS A 941 -7.35 -0.59 26.48
N TYR A 942 -6.23 -0.68 27.21
CA TYR A 942 -4.96 -1.21 26.72
C TYR A 942 -5.05 -2.66 26.18
N TYR A 943 -5.95 -3.48 26.72
CA TYR A 943 -6.19 -4.86 26.29
C TYR A 943 -6.60 -5.02 24.81
N LYS A 944 -7.01 -3.93 24.14
CA LYS A 944 -7.37 -3.90 22.71
C LYS A 944 -6.57 -2.86 21.92
N PHE A 945 -5.44 -2.40 22.45
CA PHE A 945 -4.55 -1.41 21.85
C PHE A 945 -3.21 -2.05 21.47
N TYR A 946 -2.79 -1.86 20.22
CA TYR A 946 -1.61 -2.55 19.67
C TYR A 946 -0.72 -1.60 18.86
N GLY A 947 0.61 -1.73 19.01
CA GLY A 947 1.55 -1.04 18.13
C GLY A 947 1.73 -1.78 16.80
N ILE A 948 1.56 -1.06 15.68
CA ILE A 948 1.85 -1.53 14.33
C ILE A 948 2.76 -0.50 13.67
N ARG A 949 3.99 -0.89 13.36
CA ARG A 949 5.00 -0.01 12.76
C ARG A 949 4.59 0.39 11.34
N ASN A 950 4.54 1.69 11.05
CA ASN A 950 4.27 2.17 9.68
C ASN A 950 5.32 1.66 8.68
N GLY A 951 4.90 1.55 7.41
CA GLY A 951 5.80 1.50 6.26
C GLY A 951 6.00 2.87 5.61
N ILE A 952 6.59 2.86 4.43
CA ILE A 952 6.58 3.96 3.46
C ILE A 952 6.05 3.45 2.13
N ASP A 953 5.49 4.34 1.32
CA ASP A 953 5.05 4.02 -0.04
C ASP A 953 6.25 3.96 -1.01
N PRO A 954 6.58 2.80 -1.61
CA PRO A 954 7.69 2.69 -2.56
C PRO A 954 7.36 3.25 -3.95
N ASP A 955 6.11 3.57 -4.28
CA ASP A 955 5.78 4.26 -5.54
C ASP A 955 6.08 5.76 -5.46
N ILE A 956 6.05 6.32 -4.25
CA ILE A 956 6.43 7.71 -3.96
C ILE A 956 7.92 7.78 -3.58
N TRP A 957 8.38 6.90 -2.69
CA TRP A 957 9.70 6.97 -2.07
C TRP A 957 10.62 5.86 -2.57
N ASP A 958 11.11 5.97 -3.81
CA ASP A 958 12.11 5.05 -4.36
C ASP A 958 13.06 5.77 -5.34
N PRO A 959 14.38 5.83 -5.06
CA PRO A 959 15.35 6.45 -5.97
C PRO A 959 15.47 5.75 -7.34
N TYR A 960 14.90 4.56 -7.54
CA TYR A 960 14.84 3.95 -8.87
C TYR A 960 13.73 4.56 -9.76
N THR A 961 12.67 5.09 -9.17
CA THR A 961 11.50 5.64 -9.89
C THR A 961 11.27 7.13 -9.70
N ASP A 962 11.88 7.75 -8.69
CA ASP A 962 11.77 9.16 -8.34
C ASP A 962 12.27 10.11 -9.46
N ASN A 963 11.36 10.92 -9.98
CA ASN A 963 11.63 11.88 -11.05
C ASN A 963 12.14 13.24 -10.54
N PHE A 964 12.27 13.46 -9.23
CA PHE A 964 12.81 14.69 -8.64
C PHE A 964 14.33 14.67 -8.46
N ILE A 965 14.99 13.53 -8.68
CA ILE A 965 16.44 13.37 -8.57
C ILE A 965 17.12 13.28 -9.95
N PRO A 966 18.36 13.79 -10.11
CA PRO A 966 18.99 13.94 -11.43
C PRO A 966 19.45 12.62 -12.07
N VAL A 967 19.64 11.57 -11.27
CA VAL A 967 20.08 10.23 -11.68
C VAL A 967 19.35 9.22 -10.82
N HIS A 968 18.53 8.36 -11.44
CA HIS A 968 17.89 7.24 -10.74
C HIS A 968 18.94 6.21 -10.27
N TYR A 969 18.76 5.64 -9.08
CA TYR A 969 19.70 4.65 -8.55
C TYR A 969 19.05 3.51 -7.76
N THR A 970 19.77 2.40 -7.69
CA THR A 970 19.54 1.27 -6.80
C THR A 970 20.74 1.12 -5.85
N SER A 971 20.78 0.06 -5.03
CA SER A 971 21.98 -0.30 -4.26
C SER A 971 23.22 -0.59 -5.13
N GLU A 972 23.05 -0.87 -6.43
CA GLU A 972 24.15 -1.18 -7.36
C GLU A 972 24.96 0.06 -7.75
N ASN A 973 24.29 1.22 -7.94
CA ASN A 973 24.90 2.48 -8.37
C ASN A 973 24.65 3.65 -7.38
N VAL A 974 24.32 3.33 -6.12
CA VAL A 974 23.99 4.31 -5.06
C VAL A 974 25.04 5.41 -4.89
N VAL A 975 26.33 5.11 -5.07
CA VAL A 975 27.42 6.09 -4.94
C VAL A 975 27.34 7.15 -6.04
N GLU A 976 27.06 6.76 -7.29
CA GLU A 976 26.88 7.67 -8.42
C GLU A 976 25.62 8.51 -8.25
N GLY A 977 24.48 7.86 -7.96
CA GLY A 977 23.20 8.52 -7.78
C GLY A 977 23.20 9.54 -6.64
N LYS A 978 23.72 9.17 -5.47
CA LYS A 978 23.87 10.11 -4.33
C LYS A 978 24.87 11.22 -4.63
N SER A 979 25.98 10.95 -5.32
CA SER A 979 26.93 12.00 -5.71
C SER A 979 26.30 13.02 -6.66
N ALA A 980 25.54 12.56 -7.66
CA ALA A 980 24.79 13.42 -8.57
C ALA A 980 23.72 14.24 -7.82
N ALA A 981 22.95 13.61 -6.93
CA ALA A 981 21.95 14.29 -6.11
C ALA A 981 22.57 15.33 -5.15
N LYS A 982 23.68 14.98 -4.47
CA LYS A 982 24.44 15.87 -3.57
C LYS A 982 24.94 17.11 -4.30
N LYS A 983 25.50 16.92 -5.51
CA LYS A 983 25.95 18.02 -6.38
C LYS A 983 24.78 18.90 -6.85
N ALA A 984 23.66 18.30 -7.26
CA ALA A 984 22.47 19.05 -7.67
C ALA A 984 21.84 19.85 -6.50
N LEU A 985 21.76 19.25 -5.31
CA LEU A 985 21.33 19.89 -4.08
C LEU A 985 22.22 21.10 -3.73
N GLN A 986 23.54 20.93 -3.78
CA GLN A 986 24.50 22.00 -3.55
C GLN A 986 24.33 23.14 -4.57
N GLN A 987 24.21 22.82 -5.86
CA GLN A 987 23.98 23.81 -6.92
C GLN A 987 22.66 24.57 -6.73
N MET A 988 21.55 23.87 -6.50
CA MET A 988 20.21 24.46 -6.40
C MET A 988 20.06 25.39 -5.18
N LEU A 989 20.72 25.06 -4.06
CA LEU A 989 20.63 25.85 -2.83
C LEU A 989 21.69 26.97 -2.74
N GLY A 990 22.69 26.98 -3.61
CA GLY A 990 23.81 27.93 -3.59
C GLY A 990 24.89 27.59 -2.57
N LEU A 991 25.10 26.30 -2.31
CA LEU A 991 26.18 25.80 -1.44
C LEU A 991 27.47 25.59 -2.25
N GLN A 992 28.59 25.52 -1.53
CA GLN A 992 29.89 25.13 -2.09
C GLN A 992 29.82 23.68 -2.59
N GLN A 993 30.23 23.45 -3.84
CA GLN A 993 30.37 22.11 -4.43
C GLN A 993 31.67 21.46 -3.92
N ILE A 994 31.66 21.06 -2.65
CA ILE A 994 32.74 20.36 -1.96
C ILE A 994 32.24 19.02 -1.47
N ASP A 995 33.11 18.00 -1.46
CA ASP A 995 32.78 16.70 -0.89
C ASP A 995 33.08 16.68 0.61
N THR A 996 32.18 17.30 1.38
CA THR A 996 32.12 17.16 2.84
C THR A 996 30.73 16.63 3.24
N PRO A 997 30.56 16.10 4.47
CA PRO A 997 29.27 15.55 4.89
C PRO A 997 28.14 16.58 4.91
N VAL A 998 27.03 16.28 4.24
CA VAL A 998 25.79 17.05 4.24
C VAL A 998 24.81 16.45 5.24
N VAL A 999 24.46 17.21 6.28
CA VAL A 999 23.39 16.88 7.23
C VAL A 999 22.07 17.51 6.76
N GLY A 1000 21.13 16.66 6.35
CA GLY A 1000 19.76 17.04 5.99
C GLY A 1000 18.82 17.00 7.19
N ILE A 1001 17.92 17.97 7.29
CA ILE A 1001 16.89 18.09 8.33
C ILE A 1001 15.56 18.39 7.64
N ILE A 1002 14.63 17.42 7.60
CA ILE A 1002 13.30 17.58 6.98
C ILE A 1002 12.24 17.39 8.05
N THR A 1003 11.68 18.49 8.60
CA THR A 1003 10.71 18.41 9.70
C THR A 1003 9.93 19.70 9.93
N ARG A 1004 8.73 19.59 10.52
CA ARG A 1004 8.01 20.75 11.07
C ARG A 1004 8.75 21.28 12.29
N LEU A 1005 8.93 22.60 12.37
CA LEU A 1005 9.68 23.25 13.44
C LEU A 1005 8.79 23.46 14.68
N THR A 1006 8.65 22.41 15.48
CA THR A 1006 7.86 22.40 16.74
C THR A 1006 8.66 21.84 17.91
N VAL A 1007 8.23 22.11 19.15
CA VAL A 1007 8.90 21.61 20.37
C VAL A 1007 9.02 20.08 20.39
N GLN A 1008 8.00 19.35 19.90
CA GLN A 1008 8.05 17.89 19.70
C GLN A 1008 9.29 17.45 18.91
N LYS A 1009 9.67 18.18 17.86
CA LYS A 1009 10.74 17.84 16.94
C LYS A 1009 12.13 18.30 17.42
N GLY A 1010 12.23 18.73 18.68
CA GLY A 1010 13.51 19.03 19.33
C GLY A 1010 14.19 20.26 18.73
N ILE A 1011 13.48 21.36 18.51
CA ILE A 1011 14.04 22.57 17.89
C ILE A 1011 15.32 23.10 18.54
N HIS A 1012 15.53 22.91 19.85
CA HIS A 1012 16.81 23.25 20.51
C HIS A 1012 17.95 22.31 20.11
N LEU A 1013 17.65 21.00 19.98
CA LEU A 1013 18.58 19.99 19.49
C LEU A 1013 18.90 20.16 18.00
N ILE A 1014 17.92 20.57 17.18
CA ILE A 1014 18.12 21.00 15.79
C ILE A 1014 19.10 22.18 15.76
N LYS A 1015 18.80 23.27 16.49
CA LYS A 1015 19.68 24.45 16.56
C LYS A 1015 21.12 24.07 16.96
N HIS A 1016 21.29 23.20 17.97
CA HIS A 1016 22.59 22.71 18.43
C HIS A 1016 23.33 21.89 17.36
N ALA A 1017 22.68 20.87 16.79
CA ALA A 1017 23.25 19.99 15.78
C ALA A 1017 23.74 20.75 14.54
N MET A 1018 23.04 21.81 14.15
CA MET A 1018 23.44 22.66 13.03
C MET A 1018 24.77 23.37 13.28
N TYR A 1019 24.99 23.94 14.48
CA TYR A 1019 26.30 24.48 14.84
C TYR A 1019 27.35 23.36 14.86
N ARG A 1020 27.06 22.22 15.50
CA ARG A 1020 28.03 21.11 15.61
C ARG A 1020 28.50 20.58 14.26
N ALA A 1021 27.60 20.38 13.31
CA ALA A 1021 27.94 19.95 11.96
C ALA A 1021 28.79 20.99 11.20
N LEU A 1022 28.53 22.28 11.40
CA LEU A 1022 29.28 23.37 10.76
C LEU A 1022 30.67 23.59 11.39
N GLU A 1023 30.81 23.38 12.70
CA GLU A 1023 32.09 23.29 13.42
C GLU A 1023 32.95 22.12 12.91
N ARG A 1024 32.32 20.95 12.73
CA ARG A 1024 32.93 19.73 12.14
C ARG A 1024 33.20 19.82 10.62
N ASN A 1025 33.20 21.04 10.06
CA ASN A 1025 33.43 21.35 8.64
C ASN A 1025 32.45 20.71 7.62
N GLY A 1026 31.31 20.19 8.08
CA GLY A 1026 30.22 19.70 7.23
C GLY A 1026 29.40 20.83 6.59
N GLN A 1027 28.33 20.42 5.92
CA GLN A 1027 27.28 21.27 5.38
C GLN A 1027 25.92 20.93 6.01
N VAL A 1028 25.01 21.90 6.03
CA VAL A 1028 23.69 21.78 6.66
C VAL A 1028 22.58 22.25 5.72
N VAL A 1029 21.58 21.40 5.48
CA VAL A 1029 20.36 21.75 4.76
C VAL A 1029 19.15 21.44 5.64
N LEU A 1030 18.33 22.47 5.91
CA LEU A 1030 17.07 22.33 6.64
C LEU A 1030 15.90 22.70 5.73
N LEU A 1031 14.86 21.86 5.72
CA LEU A 1031 13.58 22.08 5.07
C LEU A 1031 12.43 21.95 6.09
N GLY A 1032 11.61 22.99 6.20
CA GLY A 1032 10.35 22.95 6.95
C GLY A 1032 10.03 24.24 7.70
N SER A 1033 8.75 24.43 8.00
CA SER A 1033 8.19 25.64 8.60
C SER A 1033 7.72 25.43 10.06
N ALA A 1034 7.56 26.53 10.80
CA ALA A 1034 7.00 26.56 12.13
C ALA A 1034 5.55 27.10 12.12
N PRO A 1035 4.57 26.41 12.73
CA PRO A 1035 3.22 26.95 12.92
C PRO A 1035 3.12 28.11 13.92
N ASP A 1036 4.13 28.29 14.80
CA ASP A 1036 4.24 29.45 15.70
C ASP A 1036 5.09 30.53 15.02
N PRO A 1037 4.55 31.72 14.69
CA PRO A 1037 5.29 32.77 13.99
C PRO A 1037 6.56 33.23 14.71
N ARG A 1038 6.66 33.05 16.04
CA ARG A 1038 7.88 33.35 16.80
C ARG A 1038 9.00 32.37 16.47
N ILE A 1039 8.68 31.07 16.41
CA ILE A 1039 9.64 30.03 16.04
C ILE A 1039 10.04 30.18 14.56
N GLN A 1040 9.12 30.60 13.69
CA GLN A 1040 9.44 30.95 12.30
C GLN A 1040 10.43 32.13 12.23
N GLY A 1041 10.20 33.18 13.03
CA GLY A 1041 11.11 34.33 13.17
C GLY A 1041 12.49 33.96 13.71
N ASP A 1042 12.54 33.16 14.79
CA ASP A 1042 13.77 32.58 15.35
C ASP A 1042 14.64 31.90 14.29
N PHE A 1043 14.04 31.00 13.50
CA PHE A 1043 14.77 30.26 12.47
C PHE A 1043 15.13 31.15 11.27
N THR A 1044 14.36 32.21 10.98
CA THR A 1044 14.70 33.21 9.95
C THR A 1044 15.91 34.06 10.38
N ASN A 1045 15.95 34.47 11.64
CA ASN A 1045 17.10 35.17 12.23
C ASN A 1045 18.34 34.27 12.28
N LEU A 1046 18.15 33.00 12.66
CA LEU A 1046 19.22 31.99 12.67
C LEU A 1046 19.76 31.71 11.26
N ALA A 1047 18.89 31.61 10.24
CA ALA A 1047 19.30 31.45 8.85
C ALA A 1047 20.22 32.61 8.41
N SER A 1048 19.81 33.84 8.73
CA SER A 1048 20.55 35.06 8.42
C SER A 1048 21.91 35.09 9.11
N LYS A 1049 21.97 34.73 10.40
CA LYS A 1049 23.20 34.64 11.18
C LYS A 1049 24.15 33.57 10.62
N LEU A 1050 23.66 32.33 10.48
CA LEU A 1050 24.47 31.20 10.03
C LEU A 1050 24.98 31.40 8.60
N HIS A 1051 24.21 32.03 7.70
CA HIS A 1051 24.67 32.33 6.36
C HIS A 1051 25.82 33.36 6.32
N GLY A 1052 25.89 34.26 7.31
CA GLY A 1052 27.01 35.20 7.48
C GLY A 1052 28.25 34.54 8.08
N GLU A 1053 28.08 33.67 9.08
CA GLU A 1053 29.19 32.98 9.77
C GLU A 1053 29.77 31.80 8.95
N TYR A 1054 28.91 31.07 8.24
CA TYR A 1054 29.23 29.81 7.55
C TYR A 1054 28.85 29.87 6.06
N HIS A 1055 29.26 30.97 5.40
CA HIS A 1055 28.87 31.28 4.02
C HIS A 1055 29.12 30.12 3.05
N GLY A 1056 28.08 29.73 2.31
CA GLY A 1056 28.11 28.63 1.34
C GLY A 1056 28.12 27.22 1.95
N ARG A 1057 28.02 27.04 3.28
CA ARG A 1057 27.90 25.71 3.93
C ARG A 1057 26.54 25.44 4.59
N VAL A 1058 25.62 26.41 4.60
CA VAL A 1058 24.33 26.29 5.29
C VAL A 1058 23.16 26.89 4.50
N LYS A 1059 22.03 26.19 4.49
CA LYS A 1059 20.74 26.66 3.94
C LYS A 1059 19.57 26.24 4.82
N LEU A 1060 18.67 27.18 5.10
CA LEU A 1060 17.38 26.94 5.75
C LEU A 1060 16.26 27.35 4.77
N CYS A 1061 15.48 26.38 4.30
CA CYS A 1061 14.28 26.57 3.49
C CYS A 1061 13.05 26.46 4.40
N LEU A 1062 12.56 27.60 4.89
CA LEU A 1062 11.54 27.65 5.97
C LEU A 1062 10.10 27.52 5.47
N THR A 1063 9.91 26.73 4.41
CA THR A 1063 8.66 26.45 3.70
C THR A 1063 8.50 24.94 3.50
N TYR A 1064 7.40 24.51 2.87
CA TYR A 1064 7.26 23.16 2.33
C TYR A 1064 7.58 23.17 0.82
N ASP A 1065 8.27 22.14 0.36
CA ASP A 1065 8.72 21.95 -1.02
C ASP A 1065 9.00 20.44 -1.21
N GLU A 1066 8.11 19.71 -1.88
CA GLU A 1066 8.23 18.25 -2.01
C GLU A 1066 9.37 17.84 -2.97
N PRO A 1067 9.57 18.46 -4.16
CA PRO A 1067 10.75 18.21 -4.99
C PRO A 1067 12.09 18.40 -4.25
N LEU A 1068 12.21 19.45 -3.43
CA LEU A 1068 13.39 19.66 -2.58
C LEU A 1068 13.48 18.62 -1.45
N SER A 1069 12.37 18.12 -0.91
CA SER A 1069 12.37 17.08 0.13
C SER A 1069 13.03 15.80 -0.39
N HIS A 1070 12.61 15.33 -1.57
CA HIS A 1070 13.22 14.21 -2.30
C HIS A 1070 14.72 14.43 -2.58
N LEU A 1071 15.09 15.59 -3.12
CA LEU A 1071 16.49 15.89 -3.44
C LEU A 1071 17.38 15.99 -2.19
N ILE A 1072 16.84 16.39 -1.02
CA ILE A 1072 17.55 16.30 0.26
C ILE A 1072 17.70 14.84 0.71
N TYR A 1073 16.65 14.02 0.64
CA TYR A 1073 16.76 12.60 1.00
C TYR A 1073 17.80 11.85 0.15
N ALA A 1074 17.93 12.19 -1.14
CA ALA A 1074 18.94 11.61 -2.02
C ALA A 1074 20.35 12.22 -1.83
N GLY A 1075 20.43 13.54 -1.73
CA GLY A 1075 21.70 14.30 -1.76
C GLY A 1075 22.36 14.57 -0.41
N ALA A 1076 21.68 14.35 0.71
CA ALA A 1076 22.31 14.36 2.03
C ALA A 1076 23.09 13.07 2.28
N ASP A 1077 24.15 13.13 3.10
CA ASP A 1077 24.85 11.94 3.58
C ASP A 1077 24.14 11.40 4.85
N PHE A 1078 23.69 12.31 5.71
CA PHE A 1078 22.97 12.01 6.96
C PHE A 1078 21.63 12.74 7.05
N ILE A 1079 20.63 12.13 7.72
CA ILE A 1079 19.33 12.73 8.01
C ILE A 1079 19.06 12.77 9.52
N LEU A 1080 18.95 13.97 10.09
CA LEU A 1080 18.80 14.18 11.53
C LEU A 1080 17.32 14.26 11.97
N VAL A 1081 16.94 13.44 12.94
CA VAL A 1081 15.59 13.37 13.54
C VAL A 1081 15.68 13.40 15.08
N PRO A 1082 15.88 14.57 15.71
CA PRO A 1082 16.22 14.68 17.13
C PRO A 1082 14.96 14.85 18.01
N SER A 1083 13.90 14.10 17.71
CA SER A 1083 12.57 14.30 18.29
C SER A 1083 12.50 13.98 19.79
N ILE A 1084 11.78 14.81 20.54
CA ILE A 1084 11.52 14.68 21.98
C ILE A 1084 10.54 13.54 22.28
N PHE A 1085 9.63 13.26 21.33
CA PHE A 1085 8.92 12.00 21.20
C PHE A 1085 8.52 11.81 19.73
N GLU A 1086 8.51 10.57 19.24
CA GLU A 1086 8.17 10.27 17.85
C GLU A 1086 7.30 9.00 17.75
N PRO A 1087 5.98 9.14 17.52
CA PRO A 1087 5.06 8.00 17.47
C PRO A 1087 5.49 6.91 16.48
N CYS A 1088 6.04 7.32 15.33
CA CYS A 1088 6.70 6.42 14.39
C CYS A 1088 7.92 7.08 13.73
N GLY A 1089 7.68 8.20 13.06
CA GLY A 1089 8.62 8.80 12.12
C GLY A 1089 8.56 8.09 10.76
N LEU A 1090 8.47 8.88 9.68
CA LEU A 1090 8.64 8.38 8.31
C LEU A 1090 9.99 8.84 7.72
N THR A 1091 10.49 9.99 8.17
CA THR A 1091 11.75 10.62 7.72
C THR A 1091 12.96 9.68 7.74
N GLN A 1092 13.10 8.85 8.79
CA GLN A 1092 14.19 7.87 8.90
C GLN A 1092 14.00 6.65 7.98
N LEU A 1093 12.75 6.23 7.73
CA LEU A 1093 12.45 5.16 6.77
C LEU A 1093 12.76 5.62 5.32
N ILE A 1094 12.37 6.84 4.97
CA ILE A 1094 12.68 7.45 3.68
C ILE A 1094 14.20 7.63 3.54
N ALA A 1095 14.88 8.17 4.56
CA ALA A 1095 16.33 8.32 4.56
C ALA A 1095 17.05 7.00 4.22
N MET A 1096 16.70 5.91 4.92
CA MET A 1096 17.27 4.58 4.65
C MET A 1096 16.96 4.07 3.24
N ARG A 1097 15.76 4.32 2.70
CA ARG A 1097 15.38 3.93 1.33
C ARG A 1097 16.20 4.67 0.26
N TYR A 1098 16.58 5.92 0.51
CA TYR A 1098 17.45 6.72 -0.36
C TYR A 1098 18.96 6.53 -0.06
N GLY A 1099 19.33 5.65 0.88
CA GLY A 1099 20.73 5.38 1.24
C GLY A 1099 21.39 6.51 2.05
N SER A 1100 20.61 7.28 2.80
CA SER A 1100 21.06 8.36 3.68
C SER A 1100 20.94 7.94 5.14
N ILE A 1101 22.00 8.14 5.92
CA ILE A 1101 22.13 7.51 7.23
C ILE A 1101 21.30 8.29 8.27
N PRO A 1102 20.32 7.66 8.95
CA PRO A 1102 19.51 8.35 9.95
C PRO A 1102 20.29 8.57 11.26
N ILE A 1103 20.19 9.78 11.80
CA ILE A 1103 20.68 10.16 13.12
C ILE A 1103 19.47 10.47 14.00
N VAL A 1104 19.16 9.63 14.99
CA VAL A 1104 17.89 9.69 15.71
C VAL A 1104 18.05 9.70 17.22
N ARG A 1105 17.07 10.28 17.92
CA ARG A 1105 16.91 10.06 19.36
C ARG A 1105 16.17 8.73 19.61
N LYS A 1106 16.60 7.93 20.59
CA LYS A 1106 15.90 6.70 20.99
C LYS A 1106 14.56 7.04 21.67
N THR A 1107 13.48 7.03 20.91
CA THR A 1107 12.08 7.19 21.38
C THR A 1107 11.11 6.63 20.34
N GLY A 1108 10.00 6.04 20.80
CA GLY A 1108 8.93 5.51 19.96
C GLY A 1108 9.43 4.72 18.75
N GLY A 1109 8.88 5.01 17.57
CA GLY A 1109 9.21 4.26 16.37
C GLY A 1109 10.60 4.52 15.78
N LEU A 1110 11.32 5.57 16.22
CA LEU A 1110 12.72 5.76 15.85
C LEU A 1110 13.58 4.63 16.40
N TYR A 1111 13.27 4.16 17.63
CA TYR A 1111 13.91 2.98 18.21
C TYR A 1111 13.48 1.68 17.50
N ASP A 1112 12.22 1.56 17.07
CA ASP A 1112 11.72 0.39 16.33
C ASP A 1112 12.21 0.30 14.86
N THR A 1113 12.95 1.30 14.37
CA THR A 1113 13.40 1.38 12.96
C THR A 1113 14.90 1.57 12.78
N VAL A 1114 15.56 2.29 13.70
CA VAL A 1114 17.01 2.51 13.65
C VAL A 1114 17.72 1.64 14.69
N PHE A 1115 18.76 0.95 14.24
CA PHE A 1115 19.64 0.10 15.01
C PHE A 1115 21.03 0.72 14.99
N ASP A 1116 21.50 1.14 16.16
CA ASP A 1116 22.78 1.80 16.37
C ASP A 1116 23.97 0.93 15.95
N VAL A 1117 24.84 1.46 15.08
CA VAL A 1117 26.02 0.77 14.53
C VAL A 1117 26.93 0.16 15.60
N ASP A 1118 27.06 0.79 16.77
CA ASP A 1118 27.92 0.29 17.84
C ASP A 1118 27.15 -0.60 18.84
N ASN A 1119 25.92 -0.22 19.19
CA ASN A 1119 25.23 -0.72 20.38
C ASN A 1119 24.12 -1.74 20.12
N ASP A 1120 23.57 -1.85 18.90
CA ASP A 1120 22.34 -2.62 18.62
C ASP A 1120 22.55 -3.88 17.76
N LYS A 1121 23.78 -4.38 17.62
CA LYS A 1121 24.11 -5.53 16.74
C LYS A 1121 23.24 -6.75 16.98
N ASP A 1122 23.11 -7.18 18.23
CA ASP A 1122 22.25 -8.31 18.63
C ASP A 1122 20.75 -8.02 18.34
N ARG A 1123 20.32 -6.77 18.51
CA ARG A 1123 18.94 -6.31 18.29
C ARG A 1123 18.57 -6.28 16.80
N ALA A 1124 19.54 -5.96 15.94
CA ALA A 1124 19.40 -6.04 14.49
C ALA A 1124 19.43 -7.50 14.01
N GLN A 1125 20.41 -8.29 14.48
CA GLN A 1125 20.54 -9.70 14.13
C GLN A 1125 19.30 -10.52 14.49
N ALA A 1126 18.68 -10.24 15.64
CA ALA A 1126 17.41 -10.86 16.07
C ALA A 1126 16.22 -10.59 15.12
N GLN A 1127 16.31 -9.58 14.24
CA GLN A 1127 15.33 -9.29 13.19
C GLN A 1127 15.81 -9.68 11.78
N GLY A 1128 17.00 -10.31 11.65
CA GLY A 1128 17.62 -10.61 10.36
C GLY A 1128 18.11 -9.37 9.62
N LEU A 1129 18.52 -8.33 10.36
CA LEU A 1129 19.00 -7.05 9.85
C LEU A 1129 20.44 -6.76 10.29
N GLU A 1130 21.13 -5.92 9.53
CA GLU A 1130 22.36 -5.26 9.97
C GLU A 1130 22.03 -3.91 10.65
N PRO A 1131 22.92 -3.36 11.50
CA PRO A 1131 22.80 -1.99 11.99
C PRO A 1131 22.74 -0.96 10.86
N ASN A 1132 21.93 0.08 11.03
CA ASN A 1132 21.51 0.93 9.91
C ASN A 1132 21.52 2.46 10.20
N GLY A 1133 21.97 2.90 11.37
CA GLY A 1133 22.10 4.33 11.68
C GLY A 1133 22.72 4.63 13.03
N PHE A 1134 22.67 5.90 13.43
CA PHE A 1134 23.22 6.38 14.70
C PHE A 1134 22.09 6.85 15.62
N SER A 1135 22.19 6.47 16.89
CA SER A 1135 21.19 6.81 17.91
C SER A 1135 21.80 7.58 19.09
N PHE A 1136 20.96 8.30 19.83
CA PHE A 1136 21.33 8.88 21.12
C PHE A 1136 20.21 8.87 22.16
N GLU A 1137 20.62 8.99 23.41
CA GLU A 1137 19.78 9.13 24.59
C GLU A 1137 19.96 10.54 25.19
N GLY A 1138 19.18 10.88 26.24
CA GLY A 1138 19.08 12.27 26.72
C GLY A 1138 18.13 13.12 25.86
N ALA A 1139 18.03 14.41 26.15
CA ALA A 1139 17.21 15.38 25.41
C ALA A 1139 17.89 16.76 25.35
N ASP A 1140 19.21 16.69 25.27
CA ASP A 1140 20.20 17.74 25.49
C ASP A 1140 21.33 17.65 24.45
N SER A 1141 22.17 18.68 24.40
CA SER A 1141 23.29 18.79 23.47
C SER A 1141 24.27 17.60 23.52
N SER A 1142 24.57 17.08 24.71
CA SER A 1142 25.56 16.01 24.90
C SER A 1142 25.18 14.71 24.18
N GLY A 1143 23.88 14.37 24.16
CA GLY A 1143 23.38 13.23 23.39
C GLY A 1143 23.51 13.44 21.88
N VAL A 1144 23.21 14.66 21.39
CA VAL A 1144 23.35 15.04 19.98
C VAL A 1144 24.82 14.99 19.54
N ASP A 1145 25.72 15.53 20.35
CA ASP A 1145 27.16 15.51 20.10
C ASP A 1145 27.69 14.07 20.10
N TYR A 1146 27.25 13.20 21.01
CA TYR A 1146 27.60 11.77 21.02
C TYR A 1146 27.15 11.02 19.77
N ALA A 1147 26.05 11.41 19.12
CA ALA A 1147 25.67 10.82 17.83
C ALA A 1147 26.52 11.36 16.68
N LEU A 1148 26.68 12.69 16.58
CA LEU A 1148 27.40 13.36 15.48
C LEU A 1148 28.91 13.06 15.50
N ASP A 1149 29.54 13.05 16.67
CA ASP A 1149 30.99 12.84 16.82
C ASP A 1149 31.41 11.38 16.55
N ARG A 1150 30.48 10.44 16.37
CA ARG A 1150 30.74 9.06 15.91
C ARG A 1150 30.73 8.91 14.38
N GLN A 1151 30.45 9.99 13.64
CA GLN A 1151 30.26 10.00 12.19
C GLN A 1151 31.39 10.72 11.43
N VAL A 1152 32.29 11.40 12.15
CA VAL A 1152 33.31 12.34 11.61
C VAL A 1152 34.67 12.16 12.28
#